data_AF-A0A6N8WAJ1-F1
#
_entry.id   AF-A0A6N8WAJ1-F1
#
_cell.length_a   1.000
_cell.length_b   1.000
_cell.length_c   1.000
_cell.angle_alpha   90.00
_cell.angle_beta   90.00
_cell.angle_gamma   90.00
#
_symmetry.space_group_name_H-M   'P 1'
#
loop_
_entity.id
_entity.type
_entity.pdbx_description
1 polymer ?
#
loop_
_entity_poly.entity_id
_entity_poly.type
_entity_poly.pdbx_seq_one_letter_code
_entity_poly.pdbx_strand_id
1 'polypeptide(L)'
;SSRTGGFVKQLETRFAGVAGRYGNIDGIVAVAHTEGGHDNPNNTDSVLRTLAGFVTHPNVGAVLCVDYGVEPVNNASLRKFLTDNDYPLDAVPHAFLTLKGGFQAGLDQAEAIVQGWLDEVSALPRTPQPLSELKLALQCGGSDAFSGISGNPLASWVARELVRYGGAANLAETDELIGAEPYIMLNVRDAGTAAEFLQTIERFQERVAWHGHSAAGNPSGGNKYRGLYNIVLKSIGAAMKRHPDVRLDHVISYSGPMKKPGYYFMDSPGNDLESIAGQVASGCNMIYFVTGNGSITNFPFVPTIKIVTTTRRYELLSRDMDVNAGLYLDGTPMDELGADTLDLTVRAASGERTVGEKAGHAQVQLWRDWRQTGPGRVEEISARPKPPGRALPLRRSFAAPSLDFSYPAFATPDGPAADRIGLILPTSLCSGQIGQIAAARLNRRYAAGKESAPPLKRFVALAHTEGCGFSGGHTGDLYVRTVLGYLRHPQAAETLLLEHGCEKTHNDYFRRELEENGMDLDRFGWASIQLDGGIDAVLEKVDAWFEQRLAAADPPEQTMADVSAVRIGLLSAGTPPPAVSSQFGRLAAAIAAGGGTVVLPENTSLLSDNAFLDQCIGDGPHLPTLAYGQSLADAHEQGGLHVMETPTEHWAETLTGLGGVGVEAILAYVGSHPVEGHPLVPVLQVTTAPCTAAQHAEDMDAVLESDPGSWPRSLADLLTRTLAGNHQPKAMRAGNVDFQFTRGLLGVSL
;
A
#
# COMPACT_ATOMS: atom_id res chain seq x y z
N SER A 1 -4.08 -14.09 0.85
CA SER A 1 -4.83 -13.50 -0.27
C SER A 1 -4.79 -11.99 -0.11
N SER A 2 -5.45 -11.23 -1.00
CA SER A 2 -5.54 -9.78 -0.88
C SER A 2 -6.35 -9.27 0.32
N ARG A 3 -7.16 -10.13 0.95
CA ARG A 3 -8.07 -9.76 2.06
C ARG A 3 -7.56 -10.19 3.44
N THR A 4 -6.40 -10.84 3.47
CA THR A 4 -5.78 -11.34 4.72
C THR A 4 -4.60 -10.49 5.15
N GLY A 5 -4.42 -9.29 4.58
CA GLY A 5 -3.29 -8.41 4.86
C GLY A 5 -3.20 -8.02 6.33
N GLY A 6 -4.32 -7.61 6.92
CA GLY A 6 -4.42 -7.32 8.36
C GLY A 6 -4.09 -8.55 9.21
N PHE A 7 -4.64 -9.72 8.85
CA PHE A 7 -4.40 -10.98 9.56
C PHE A 7 -2.92 -11.37 9.61
N VAL A 8 -2.22 -11.41 8.48
CA VAL A 8 -0.81 -11.85 8.45
C VAL A 8 0.13 -10.86 9.14
N LYS A 9 -0.17 -9.55 9.10
CA LYS A 9 0.58 -8.53 9.86
C LYS A 9 0.41 -8.69 11.38
N GLN A 10 -0.80 -9.04 11.84
CA GLN A 10 -1.03 -9.38 13.26
C GLN A 10 -0.31 -10.66 13.66
N LEU A 11 -0.27 -11.67 12.78
CA LEU A 11 0.48 -12.90 13.01
C LEU A 11 1.99 -12.62 13.16
N GLU A 12 2.59 -11.86 12.23
CA GLU A 12 3.99 -11.41 12.32
C GLU A 12 4.27 -10.69 13.65
N THR A 13 3.34 -9.82 14.09
CA THR A 13 3.47 -9.12 15.37
C THR A 13 3.54 -10.07 16.56
N ARG A 14 2.83 -11.21 16.55
CA ARG A 14 2.94 -12.24 17.62
C ARG A 14 4.28 -12.94 17.63
N PHE A 15 4.92 -13.05 16.48
CA PHE A 15 6.27 -13.61 16.34
C PHE A 15 7.39 -12.60 16.55
N ALA A 16 7.08 -11.34 16.90
CA ALA A 16 8.08 -10.32 17.17
C ALA A 16 9.09 -10.79 18.23
N GLY A 17 10.37 -10.83 17.84
CA GLY A 17 11.47 -11.27 18.70
C GLY A 17 11.63 -12.79 18.87
N VAL A 18 10.77 -13.62 18.27
CA VAL A 18 10.89 -15.09 18.34
C VAL A 18 12.11 -15.58 17.56
N ALA A 19 12.36 -15.03 16.37
CA ALA A 19 13.51 -15.40 15.54
C ALA A 19 14.85 -15.28 16.29
N GLY A 20 15.02 -14.28 17.17
CA GLY A 20 16.22 -14.09 17.98
C GLY A 20 16.50 -15.20 19.01
N ARG A 21 15.57 -16.14 19.22
CA ARG A 21 15.78 -17.35 20.04
C ARG A 21 16.40 -18.51 19.25
N TYR A 22 16.45 -18.39 17.93
CA TYR A 22 16.91 -19.41 16.99
C TYR A 22 18.18 -18.93 16.28
N GLY A 23 19.17 -19.81 16.15
CA GLY A 23 20.48 -19.42 15.59
C GLY A 23 20.50 -19.26 14.07
N ASN A 24 19.59 -19.92 13.36
CA ASN A 24 19.56 -19.98 11.89
C ASN A 24 18.23 -19.46 11.29
N ILE A 25 17.46 -18.67 12.05
CA ILE A 25 16.25 -18.01 11.55
C ILE A 25 16.47 -16.51 11.59
N ASP A 26 16.63 -15.90 10.42
CA ASP A 26 16.87 -14.45 10.30
C ASP A 26 15.61 -13.63 10.60
N GLY A 27 14.42 -14.17 10.31
CA GLY A 27 13.15 -13.51 10.58
C GLY A 27 11.93 -14.39 10.31
N ILE A 28 10.78 -13.98 10.86
CA ILE A 28 9.46 -14.50 10.53
C ILE A 28 8.68 -13.28 10.04
N VAL A 29 8.42 -13.22 8.74
CA VAL A 29 7.95 -11.99 8.08
C VAL A 29 6.63 -12.18 7.35
N ALA A 30 5.79 -11.15 7.35
CA ALA A 30 4.54 -11.14 6.59
C ALA A 30 4.75 -10.58 5.18
N VAL A 31 4.21 -11.28 4.18
CA VAL A 31 4.09 -10.76 2.81
C VAL A 31 2.61 -10.49 2.53
N ALA A 32 2.16 -9.28 2.87
CA ALA A 32 0.82 -8.80 2.55
C ALA A 32 0.80 -8.16 1.16
N HIS A 33 -0.26 -8.39 0.38
CA HIS A 33 -0.47 -7.78 -0.94
C HIS A 33 -1.94 -7.40 -1.13
N THR A 34 -2.23 -6.52 -2.09
CA THR A 34 -3.59 -6.04 -2.41
C THR A 34 -4.20 -6.68 -3.65
N GLU A 35 -3.46 -7.57 -4.32
CA GLU A 35 -3.80 -8.05 -5.67
C GLU A 35 -4.57 -9.38 -5.69
N GLY A 36 -5.45 -9.57 -6.68
CA GLY A 36 -6.20 -10.81 -6.91
C GLY A 36 -7.53 -10.94 -6.15
N GLY A 37 -8.04 -9.83 -5.60
CA GLY A 37 -9.29 -9.78 -4.82
C GLY A 37 -10.58 -9.46 -5.59
N HIS A 38 -10.45 -9.06 -6.86
CA HIS A 38 -11.54 -8.68 -7.76
C HIS A 38 -11.84 -9.76 -8.78
N ASP A 39 -13.05 -9.76 -9.33
CA ASP A 39 -13.45 -10.71 -10.36
C ASP A 39 -12.75 -10.40 -11.70
N ASN A 40 -12.07 -11.40 -12.28
CA ASN A 40 -11.32 -11.30 -13.55
C ASN A 40 -10.23 -10.20 -13.62
N PRO A 41 -9.25 -10.17 -12.69
CA PRO A 41 -8.15 -9.21 -12.77
C PRO A 41 -7.20 -9.55 -13.92
N ASN A 42 -6.66 -8.52 -14.59
CA ASN A 42 -5.77 -8.67 -15.73
C ASN A 42 -4.39 -9.23 -15.33
N ASN A 43 -4.01 -9.06 -14.06
CA ASN A 43 -2.73 -9.53 -13.51
C ASN A 43 -2.79 -10.90 -12.80
N THR A 44 -3.89 -11.67 -12.89
CA THR A 44 -4.07 -12.95 -12.16
C THR A 44 -2.85 -13.88 -12.24
N ASP A 45 -2.37 -14.12 -13.47
CA ASP A 45 -1.22 -15.00 -13.73
C ASP A 45 0.09 -14.43 -13.17
N SER A 46 0.30 -13.11 -13.26
CA SER A 46 1.42 -12.41 -12.62
C SER A 46 1.40 -12.58 -11.10
N VAL A 47 0.24 -12.43 -10.45
CA VAL A 47 0.09 -12.60 -9.01
C VAL A 47 0.40 -14.05 -8.59
N LEU A 48 -0.22 -15.03 -9.24
CA LEU A 48 0.00 -16.45 -8.95
C LEU A 48 1.47 -16.84 -9.14
N ARG A 49 2.11 -16.39 -10.22
CA ARG A 49 3.54 -16.64 -10.47
C ARG A 49 4.42 -16.01 -9.40
N THR A 50 4.11 -14.79 -8.97
CA THR A 50 4.89 -14.09 -7.95
C THR A 50 4.79 -14.79 -6.59
N LEU A 51 3.57 -15.17 -6.19
CA LEU A 51 3.33 -15.93 -4.96
C LEU A 51 4.00 -17.32 -5.01
N ALA A 52 3.93 -18.01 -6.15
CA ALA A 52 4.60 -19.28 -6.34
C ALA A 52 6.13 -19.17 -6.22
N GLY A 53 6.71 -18.12 -6.80
CA GLY A 53 8.13 -17.80 -6.69
C GLY A 53 8.57 -17.51 -5.25
N PHE A 54 7.75 -16.80 -4.47
CA PHE A 54 8.02 -16.57 -3.04
C PHE A 54 7.95 -17.85 -2.22
N VAL A 55 6.93 -18.69 -2.46
CA VAL A 55 6.75 -19.98 -1.76
C VAL A 55 7.99 -20.87 -1.88
N THR A 56 8.64 -20.90 -3.05
CA THR A 56 9.81 -21.75 -3.32
C THR A 56 11.13 -20.98 -3.34
N HIS A 57 11.17 -19.78 -2.76
CA HIS A 57 12.36 -18.94 -2.79
C HIS A 57 13.49 -19.53 -1.92
N PRO A 58 14.77 -19.51 -2.34
CA PRO A 58 15.87 -20.13 -1.58
C PRO A 58 16.13 -19.52 -0.19
N ASN A 59 15.68 -18.30 0.07
CA ASN A 59 15.76 -17.67 1.40
C ASN A 59 14.55 -17.98 2.31
N VAL A 60 13.56 -18.73 1.83
CA VAL A 60 12.35 -19.08 2.60
C VAL A 60 12.54 -20.48 3.17
N GLY A 61 12.60 -20.58 4.50
CA GLY A 61 12.73 -21.87 5.19
C GLY A 61 11.41 -22.60 5.42
N ALA A 62 10.30 -21.88 5.51
CA ALA A 62 8.94 -22.42 5.59
C ALA A 62 7.91 -21.35 5.19
N VAL A 63 6.70 -21.74 4.78
CA VAL A 63 5.67 -20.79 4.31
C VAL A 63 4.25 -21.18 4.68
N LEU A 64 3.50 -20.21 5.22
CA LEU A 64 2.07 -20.33 5.49
C LEU A 64 1.29 -19.42 4.51
N CYS A 65 0.50 -20.03 3.62
CA CYS A 65 -0.41 -19.30 2.74
C CYS A 65 -1.80 -19.20 3.40
N VAL A 66 -2.32 -17.98 3.55
CA VAL A 66 -3.61 -17.72 4.24
C VAL A 66 -4.63 -17.09 3.29
N ASP A 67 -5.89 -17.53 3.34
CA ASP A 67 -7.02 -16.94 2.59
C ASP A 67 -8.36 -17.07 3.35
N TYR A 68 -9.42 -16.45 2.83
CA TYR A 68 -10.81 -16.77 3.20
C TYR A 68 -11.44 -17.82 2.26
N GLY A 69 -10.81 -18.10 1.12
CA GLY A 69 -11.24 -19.10 0.14
C GLY A 69 -12.37 -18.62 -0.78
N VAL A 70 -12.73 -17.33 -0.70
CA VAL A 70 -13.78 -16.69 -1.52
C VAL A 70 -13.20 -15.76 -2.57
N GLU A 71 -11.92 -15.42 -2.43
CA GLU A 71 -11.20 -14.57 -3.36
C GLU A 71 -10.89 -15.33 -4.67
N PRO A 72 -10.85 -14.64 -5.82
CA PRO A 72 -10.47 -15.27 -7.08
C PRO A 72 -9.05 -15.86 -7.07
N VAL A 73 -8.09 -15.13 -6.49
CA VAL A 73 -6.77 -15.67 -6.15
C VAL A 73 -6.78 -16.16 -4.71
N ASN A 74 -6.71 -17.48 -4.54
CA ASN A 74 -6.84 -18.17 -3.27
C ASN A 74 -5.87 -19.36 -3.18
N ASN A 75 -5.89 -20.07 -2.05
CA ASN A 75 -5.00 -21.20 -1.79
C ASN A 75 -5.19 -22.34 -2.79
N ALA A 76 -6.40 -22.56 -3.29
CA ALA A 76 -6.66 -23.60 -4.28
C ALA A 76 -6.06 -23.24 -5.64
N SER A 77 -6.21 -22.00 -6.11
CA SER A 77 -5.61 -21.55 -7.37
C SER A 77 -4.08 -21.46 -7.28
N LEU A 78 -3.52 -21.02 -6.15
CA LEU A 78 -2.08 -21.04 -5.91
C LEU A 78 -1.50 -22.45 -5.93
N ARG A 79 -2.11 -23.40 -5.22
CA ARG A 79 -1.66 -24.81 -5.21
C ARG A 79 -1.71 -25.43 -6.61
N LYS A 80 -2.80 -25.15 -7.35
CA LYS A 80 -2.93 -25.60 -8.73
C LYS A 80 -1.82 -25.00 -9.60
N PHE A 81 -1.57 -23.70 -9.50
CA PHE A 81 -0.52 -23.02 -10.26
C PHE A 81 0.87 -23.58 -9.97
N LEU A 82 1.21 -23.79 -8.70
CA LEU A 82 2.47 -24.42 -8.27
C LEU A 82 2.65 -25.80 -8.93
N THR A 83 1.60 -26.62 -8.91
CA THR A 83 1.63 -27.99 -9.44
C THR A 83 1.72 -28.00 -10.96
N ASP A 84 0.88 -27.21 -11.65
CA ASP A 84 0.83 -27.17 -13.12
C ASP A 84 2.13 -26.62 -13.75
N ASN A 85 2.91 -25.84 -12.99
CA ASN A 85 4.14 -25.18 -13.45
C ASN A 85 5.43 -25.76 -12.82
N ASP A 86 5.34 -26.94 -12.20
CA ASP A 86 6.47 -27.69 -11.63
C ASP A 86 7.31 -26.88 -10.60
N TYR A 87 6.65 -26.09 -9.75
CA TYR A 87 7.31 -25.44 -8.62
C TYR A 87 7.58 -26.49 -7.51
N PRO A 88 8.79 -26.53 -6.92
CA PRO A 88 9.18 -27.54 -5.95
C PRO A 88 8.58 -27.25 -4.55
N LEU A 89 7.27 -27.40 -4.41
CA LEU A 89 6.52 -27.08 -3.19
C LEU A 89 7.02 -27.88 -1.96
N ASP A 90 7.45 -29.13 -2.16
CA ASP A 90 7.97 -30.00 -1.09
C ASP A 90 9.42 -29.67 -0.67
N ALA A 91 10.04 -28.63 -1.27
CA ALA A 91 11.38 -28.20 -0.87
C ALA A 91 11.41 -27.50 0.50
N VAL A 92 10.25 -27.04 0.99
CA VAL A 92 10.10 -26.33 2.27
C VAL A 92 8.84 -26.81 3.01
N PRO A 93 8.85 -26.87 4.35
CA PRO A 93 7.64 -26.98 5.14
C PRO A 93 6.65 -25.89 4.73
N HIS A 94 5.41 -26.29 4.43
CA HIS A 94 4.39 -25.37 3.97
C HIS A 94 2.99 -25.78 4.43
N ALA A 95 2.10 -24.81 4.52
CA ALA A 95 0.68 -25.05 4.76
C ALA A 95 -0.19 -24.04 4.04
N PHE A 96 -1.42 -24.45 3.73
CA PHE A 96 -2.47 -23.60 3.19
C PHE A 96 -3.60 -23.55 4.22
N LEU A 97 -3.80 -22.39 4.84
CA LEU A 97 -4.82 -22.15 5.85
C LEU A 97 -5.94 -21.30 5.26
N THR A 98 -7.12 -21.90 5.12
CA THR A 98 -8.35 -21.17 4.83
C THR A 98 -9.08 -20.87 6.13
N LEU A 99 -9.23 -19.59 6.43
CA LEU A 99 -9.83 -19.09 7.67
C LEU A 99 -11.33 -19.41 7.71
N LYS A 100 -11.76 -20.14 8.74
CA LYS A 100 -13.14 -20.56 8.98
C LYS A 100 -13.44 -20.40 10.48
N GLY A 101 -13.79 -19.20 10.91
CA GLY A 101 -14.09 -18.90 12.31
C GLY A 101 -13.56 -17.54 12.77
N GLY A 102 -13.56 -17.33 14.09
CA GLY A 102 -13.16 -16.08 14.71
C GLY A 102 -11.72 -15.66 14.38
N PHE A 103 -11.46 -14.36 14.24
CA PHE A 103 -10.15 -13.81 13.89
C PHE A 103 -9.03 -14.28 14.85
N GLN A 104 -9.31 -14.26 16.16
CA GLN A 104 -8.37 -14.69 17.20
C GLN A 104 -8.06 -16.20 17.10
N ALA A 105 -9.08 -17.04 16.91
CA ALA A 105 -8.90 -18.48 16.77
C ALA A 105 -8.10 -18.83 15.50
N GLY A 106 -8.32 -18.08 14.41
CA GLY A 106 -7.51 -18.19 13.20
C GLY A 106 -6.03 -17.88 13.46
N LEU A 107 -5.74 -16.81 14.20
CA LEU A 107 -4.37 -16.45 14.58
C LEU A 107 -3.72 -17.54 15.44
N ASP A 108 -4.44 -18.07 16.43
CA ASP A 108 -3.93 -19.14 17.30
C ASP A 108 -3.60 -20.41 16.48
N GLN A 109 -4.44 -20.76 15.50
CA GLN A 109 -4.18 -21.87 14.59
C GLN A 109 -2.96 -21.62 13.69
N ALA A 110 -2.86 -20.43 13.10
CA ALA A 110 -1.74 -20.04 12.25
C ALA A 110 -0.42 -20.04 13.02
N GLU A 111 -0.45 -19.51 14.26
CA GLU A 111 0.69 -19.49 15.16
C GLU A 111 1.16 -20.90 15.52
N ALA A 112 0.25 -21.81 15.85
CA ALA A 112 0.60 -23.20 16.15
C ALA A 112 1.26 -23.91 14.96
N ILE A 113 0.81 -23.65 13.73
CA ILE A 113 1.43 -24.20 12.51
C ILE A 113 2.87 -23.69 12.36
N VAL A 114 3.07 -22.36 12.42
CA VAL A 114 4.41 -21.76 12.25
C VAL A 114 5.36 -22.18 13.37
N GLN A 115 4.88 -22.23 14.62
CA GLN A 115 5.67 -22.73 15.76
C GLN A 115 6.17 -24.17 15.54
N GLY A 116 5.36 -25.01 14.90
CA GLY A 116 5.72 -26.40 14.58
C GLY A 116 6.91 -26.56 13.63
N TRP A 117 7.29 -25.52 12.89
CA TRP A 117 8.41 -25.55 11.94
C TRP A 117 9.71 -24.95 12.47
N LEU A 118 9.67 -24.19 13.56
CA LEU A 118 10.82 -23.37 13.99
C LEU A 118 12.06 -24.22 14.31
N ASP A 119 11.89 -25.33 15.01
CA ASP A 119 13.02 -26.22 15.36
C ASP A 119 13.62 -26.90 14.12
N GLU A 120 12.77 -27.32 13.17
CA GLU A 120 13.20 -27.94 11.90
C GLU A 120 13.98 -26.95 11.03
N VAL A 121 13.43 -25.75 10.81
CA VAL A 121 14.08 -24.71 10.01
C VAL A 121 15.38 -24.25 10.67
N SER A 122 15.39 -24.06 11.99
CA SER A 122 16.59 -23.65 12.71
C SER A 122 17.70 -24.72 12.71
N ALA A 123 17.39 -25.98 12.39
CA ALA A 123 18.38 -27.05 12.31
C ALA A 123 19.23 -27.02 11.02
N LEU A 124 18.92 -26.14 10.06
CA LEU A 124 19.62 -26.01 8.78
C LEU A 124 20.81 -25.04 8.89
N PRO A 125 22.08 -25.50 8.96
CA PRO A 125 23.22 -24.61 9.02
C PRO A 125 23.59 -24.07 7.63
N ARG A 126 24.17 -22.86 7.60
CA ARG A 126 24.86 -22.36 6.40
C ARG A 126 26.03 -23.27 6.04
N THR A 127 26.26 -23.47 4.74
CA THR A 127 27.39 -24.24 4.20
C THR A 127 28.14 -23.41 3.17
N PRO A 128 29.45 -23.64 2.95
CA PRO A 128 30.17 -23.00 1.84
C PRO A 128 29.51 -23.34 0.51
N GLN A 129 29.16 -22.32 -0.27
CA GLN A 129 28.53 -22.45 -1.59
C GLN A 129 29.33 -21.67 -2.65
N PRO A 130 29.35 -22.13 -3.91
CA PRO A 130 29.98 -21.38 -5.00
C PRO A 130 29.17 -20.12 -5.34
N LEU A 131 29.84 -19.10 -5.89
CA LEU A 131 29.18 -17.87 -6.37
C LEU A 131 28.15 -18.14 -7.47
N SER A 132 28.20 -19.29 -8.14
CA SER A 132 27.20 -19.69 -9.15
C SER A 132 25.77 -19.81 -8.60
N GLU A 133 25.61 -19.96 -7.28
CA GLU A 133 24.28 -20.02 -6.64
C GLU A 133 23.68 -18.62 -6.37
N LEU A 134 24.45 -17.54 -6.54
CA LEU A 134 23.94 -16.19 -6.36
C LEU A 134 23.22 -15.68 -7.60
N LYS A 135 22.05 -15.08 -7.36
CA LYS A 135 21.18 -14.46 -8.35
C LYS A 135 20.89 -13.03 -7.91
N LEU A 136 21.46 -12.07 -8.61
CA LEU A 136 21.42 -10.67 -8.25
C LEU A 136 20.25 -9.94 -8.92
N ALA A 137 19.39 -9.30 -8.13
CA ALA A 137 18.41 -8.32 -8.62
C ALA A 137 19.09 -6.95 -8.76
N LEU A 138 18.97 -6.33 -9.94
CA LEU A 138 19.52 -5.01 -10.24
C LEU A 138 18.37 -4.02 -10.37
N GLN A 139 18.23 -3.12 -9.38
CA GLN A 139 17.11 -2.20 -9.28
C GLN A 139 17.56 -0.74 -9.13
N CYS A 140 16.80 0.20 -9.71
CA CYS A 140 16.92 1.62 -9.41
C CYS A 140 15.83 2.09 -8.43
N GLY A 141 16.12 3.14 -7.67
CA GLY A 141 15.09 3.92 -6.98
C GLY A 141 15.12 5.38 -7.40
N GLY A 142 15.46 6.28 -6.49
CA GLY A 142 15.60 7.72 -6.79
C GLY A 142 16.79 8.05 -7.68
N SER A 143 16.67 7.86 -8.99
CA SER A 143 17.71 8.13 -9.99
C SER A 143 18.09 9.62 -10.07
N ASP A 144 19.37 9.88 -10.33
CA ASP A 144 19.99 11.20 -10.50
C ASP A 144 20.96 11.23 -11.69
N ALA A 145 21.57 12.39 -11.97
CA ALA A 145 22.53 12.52 -13.07
C ALA A 145 23.79 11.64 -12.93
N PHE A 146 24.12 11.16 -11.73
CA PHE A 146 25.32 10.35 -11.47
C PHE A 146 25.04 8.85 -11.45
N SER A 147 23.77 8.44 -11.44
CA SER A 147 23.34 7.04 -11.39
C SER A 147 23.95 6.23 -12.54
N GLY A 148 23.95 6.78 -13.77
CA GLY A 148 24.57 6.16 -14.95
C GLY A 148 26.10 6.26 -15.03
N ILE A 149 26.76 6.92 -14.07
CA ILE A 149 28.20 7.20 -14.07
C ILE A 149 28.92 6.45 -12.94
N SER A 150 28.31 6.35 -11.76
CA SER A 150 28.89 5.69 -10.57
C SER A 150 28.11 4.42 -10.19
N GLY A 151 26.91 4.57 -9.63
CA GLY A 151 26.17 3.47 -9.00
C GLY A 151 25.78 2.33 -9.94
N ASN A 152 25.20 2.62 -11.11
CA ASN A 152 24.81 1.59 -12.07
C ASN A 152 26.04 0.89 -12.69
N PRO A 153 27.12 1.61 -13.09
CA PRO A 153 28.37 0.98 -13.47
C PRO A 153 29.02 0.09 -12.39
N LEU A 154 28.95 0.49 -11.11
CA LEU A 154 29.45 -0.34 -10.01
C LEU A 154 28.64 -1.63 -9.86
N ALA A 155 27.31 -1.53 -9.90
CA ALA A 155 26.42 -2.68 -9.87
C ALA A 155 26.69 -3.64 -11.05
N SER A 156 26.92 -3.09 -12.24
CA SER A 156 27.20 -3.88 -13.44
C SER A 156 28.57 -4.55 -13.42
N TRP A 157 29.58 -3.92 -12.80
CA TRP A 157 30.89 -4.52 -12.58
C TRP A 157 30.78 -5.80 -11.74
N VAL A 158 30.03 -5.75 -10.63
CA VAL A 158 29.85 -6.94 -9.78
C VAL A 158 28.99 -7.98 -10.49
N ALA A 159 27.91 -7.57 -11.17
CA ALA A 159 27.08 -8.48 -11.97
C ALA A 159 27.90 -9.22 -13.05
N ARG A 160 28.85 -8.55 -13.70
CA ARG A 160 29.79 -9.18 -14.65
C ARG A 160 30.60 -10.27 -14.00
N GLU A 161 31.23 -10.00 -12.85
CA GLU A 161 32.02 -11.01 -12.15
C GLU A 161 31.15 -12.18 -11.69
N LEU A 162 29.96 -11.92 -11.14
CA LEU A 162 29.02 -12.96 -10.75
C LEU A 162 28.65 -13.88 -11.93
N VAL A 163 28.32 -13.31 -13.09
CA VAL A 163 28.04 -14.07 -14.31
C VAL A 163 29.27 -14.86 -14.78
N ARG A 164 30.49 -14.32 -14.65
CA ARG A 164 31.74 -15.04 -14.96
C ARG A 164 31.95 -16.26 -14.07
N TYR A 165 31.53 -16.21 -12.80
CA TYR A 165 31.53 -17.35 -11.90
C TYR A 165 30.35 -18.32 -12.09
N GLY A 166 29.49 -18.08 -13.07
CA GLY A 166 28.33 -18.94 -13.38
C GLY A 166 27.07 -18.61 -12.58
N GLY A 167 27.01 -17.45 -11.93
CA GLY A 167 25.79 -16.93 -11.29
C GLY A 167 24.87 -16.25 -12.30
N ALA A 168 23.89 -15.51 -11.79
CA ALA A 168 22.96 -14.75 -12.63
C ALA A 168 22.71 -13.33 -12.12
N ALA A 169 22.34 -12.44 -13.03
CA ALA A 169 21.90 -11.09 -12.71
C ALA A 169 20.63 -10.76 -13.50
N ASN A 170 19.71 -10.02 -12.90
CA ASN A 170 18.41 -9.67 -13.46
C ASN A 170 18.23 -8.16 -13.50
N LEU A 171 18.15 -7.60 -14.69
CA LEU A 171 17.71 -6.23 -14.93
C LEU A 171 16.22 -6.22 -15.22
N ALA A 172 15.47 -5.29 -14.67
CA ALA A 172 14.04 -5.16 -14.89
C ALA A 172 13.72 -3.74 -15.40
N GLU A 173 12.57 -3.18 -15.02
CA GLU A 173 12.21 -1.77 -15.26
C GLU A 173 12.07 -1.44 -16.77
N THR A 174 11.09 -2.07 -17.45
CA THR A 174 10.91 -1.96 -18.90
C THR A 174 10.77 -0.51 -19.36
N ASP A 175 10.05 0.32 -18.62
CA ASP A 175 9.88 1.74 -18.93
C ASP A 175 11.18 2.55 -18.80
N GLU A 176 12.08 2.14 -17.91
CA GLU A 176 13.41 2.73 -17.74
C GLU A 176 14.41 2.30 -18.82
N LEU A 177 14.07 1.40 -19.74
CA LEU A 177 14.94 1.05 -20.87
C LEU A 177 14.47 1.62 -22.22
N ILE A 178 13.34 2.32 -22.24
CA ILE A 178 12.82 2.94 -23.45
C ILE A 178 13.76 4.04 -23.92
N GLY A 179 14.28 3.91 -25.14
CA GLY A 179 15.34 4.76 -25.71
C GLY A 179 16.77 4.27 -25.46
N ALA A 180 16.97 3.20 -24.68
CA ALA A 180 18.27 2.56 -24.45
C ALA A 180 18.43 1.20 -25.16
N GLU A 181 17.48 0.84 -26.02
CA GLU A 181 17.49 -0.39 -26.80
C GLU A 181 18.79 -0.58 -27.59
N PRO A 182 19.34 0.46 -28.28
CA PRO A 182 20.60 0.31 -28.99
C PRO A 182 21.75 -0.15 -28.10
N TYR A 183 21.79 0.29 -26.82
CA TYR A 183 22.83 -0.13 -25.89
C TYR A 183 22.68 -1.59 -25.49
N ILE A 184 21.47 -2.05 -25.15
CA ILE A 184 21.23 -3.46 -24.82
C ILE A 184 21.54 -4.36 -26.02
N MET A 185 21.16 -3.92 -27.22
CA MET A 185 21.34 -4.64 -28.48
C MET A 185 22.79 -4.83 -28.92
N LEU A 186 23.76 -4.12 -28.32
CA LEU A 186 25.20 -4.30 -28.63
C LEU A 186 25.72 -5.71 -28.32
N ASN A 187 25.10 -6.42 -27.36
CA ASN A 187 25.55 -7.74 -26.95
C ASN A 187 24.36 -8.58 -26.46
N VAL A 188 23.73 -9.32 -27.36
CA VAL A 188 22.57 -10.19 -27.11
C VAL A 188 22.88 -11.60 -27.60
N ARG A 189 22.34 -12.64 -26.94
CA ARG A 189 22.63 -14.05 -27.26
C ARG A 189 22.39 -14.42 -28.71
N ASP A 190 21.21 -14.10 -29.21
CA ASP A 190 20.75 -14.47 -30.54
C ASP A 190 19.59 -13.56 -30.98
N ALA A 191 19.18 -13.70 -32.24
CA ALA A 191 18.09 -12.92 -32.82
C ALA A 191 16.73 -13.15 -32.14
N GLY A 192 16.50 -14.33 -31.55
CA GLY A 192 15.27 -14.64 -30.83
C GLY A 192 15.19 -13.87 -29.51
N THR A 193 16.27 -13.87 -28.72
CA THR A 193 16.38 -13.05 -27.49
C THR A 193 16.23 -11.55 -27.80
N ALA A 194 16.83 -11.08 -28.89
CA ALA A 194 16.69 -9.69 -29.34
C ALA A 194 15.25 -9.33 -29.69
N ALA A 195 14.57 -10.18 -30.46
CA ALA A 195 13.17 -9.97 -30.82
C ALA A 195 12.26 -9.96 -29.58
N GLU A 196 12.49 -10.88 -28.63
CA GLU A 196 11.71 -10.93 -27.39
C GLU A 196 11.91 -9.67 -26.51
N PHE A 197 13.14 -9.15 -26.44
CA PHE A 197 13.44 -7.90 -25.73
C PHE A 197 12.67 -6.71 -26.33
N LEU A 198 12.75 -6.54 -27.66
CA LEU A 198 12.06 -5.45 -28.36
C LEU A 198 10.54 -5.58 -28.25
N GLN A 199 9.99 -6.78 -28.41
CA GLN A 199 8.56 -7.03 -28.24
C GLN A 199 8.10 -6.77 -26.80
N THR A 200 8.94 -7.03 -25.80
CA THR A 200 8.63 -6.70 -24.40
C THR A 200 8.43 -5.19 -24.23
N ILE A 201 9.32 -4.38 -24.80
CA ILE A 201 9.21 -2.92 -24.78
C ILE A 201 7.93 -2.46 -25.50
N GLU A 202 7.66 -2.99 -26.70
CA GLU A 202 6.47 -2.64 -27.48
C GLU A 202 5.17 -2.98 -26.72
N ARG A 203 5.08 -4.19 -26.13
CA ARG A 203 3.93 -4.62 -25.32
C ARG A 203 3.72 -3.73 -24.09
N PHE A 204 4.81 -3.31 -23.44
CA PHE A 204 4.74 -2.42 -22.29
C PHE A 204 4.22 -1.03 -22.71
N GLN A 205 4.77 -0.47 -23.79
CA GLN A 205 4.31 0.82 -24.34
C GLN A 205 2.84 0.77 -24.75
N GLU A 206 2.41 -0.31 -25.41
CA GLU A 206 1.02 -0.52 -25.79
C GLU A 206 0.09 -0.57 -24.56
N ARG A 207 0.46 -1.36 -23.54
CA ARG A 207 -0.30 -1.44 -22.28
C ARG A 207 -0.47 -0.08 -21.62
N VAL A 208 0.62 0.69 -21.53
CA VAL A 208 0.59 2.04 -20.93
C VAL A 208 -0.26 3.00 -21.77
N ALA A 209 -0.22 2.89 -23.09
CA ALA A 209 -1.04 3.73 -23.98
C ALA A 209 -2.54 3.47 -23.84
N TRP A 210 -2.98 2.25 -23.53
CA TRP A 210 -4.38 1.94 -23.22
C TRP A 210 -4.94 2.70 -22.02
N HIS A 211 -4.06 3.28 -21.21
CA HIS A 211 -4.38 4.06 -20.04
C HIS A 211 -4.22 5.57 -20.27
N GLY A 212 -3.90 6.00 -21.50
CA GLY A 212 -3.68 7.41 -21.84
C GLY A 212 -2.31 7.93 -21.42
N HIS A 213 -1.36 7.04 -21.12
CA HIS A 213 -0.02 7.40 -20.67
C HIS A 213 1.05 7.04 -21.72
N SER A 214 2.25 7.56 -21.52
CA SER A 214 3.43 7.19 -22.28
C SER A 214 4.63 7.09 -21.35
N ALA A 215 5.48 6.10 -21.56
CA ALA A 215 6.72 5.96 -20.82
C ALA A 215 7.69 7.14 -21.06
N ALA A 216 7.53 7.91 -22.15
CA ALA A 216 8.26 9.16 -22.35
C ALA A 216 7.95 10.23 -21.28
N GLY A 217 6.87 10.04 -20.48
CA GLY A 217 6.55 10.86 -19.31
C GLY A 217 7.49 10.65 -18.12
N ASN A 218 8.26 9.56 -18.11
CA ASN A 218 9.44 9.37 -17.26
C ASN A 218 10.60 10.12 -17.97
N PRO A 219 11.44 10.98 -17.36
CA PRO A 219 11.75 11.23 -15.94
C PRO A 219 10.70 12.01 -15.15
N SER A 220 10.59 11.70 -13.84
CA SER A 220 9.77 12.46 -12.88
C SER A 220 10.25 13.91 -12.69
N GLY A 221 9.43 14.76 -12.07
CA GLY A 221 9.83 16.14 -11.71
C GLY A 221 11.11 16.18 -10.86
N GLY A 222 11.21 15.29 -9.86
CA GLY A 222 12.41 15.16 -9.03
C GLY A 222 13.66 14.72 -9.82
N ASN A 223 13.50 13.84 -10.82
CA ASN A 223 14.60 13.45 -11.71
C ASN A 223 15.06 14.62 -12.59
N LYS A 224 14.12 15.39 -13.16
CA LYS A 224 14.41 16.57 -14.00
C LYS A 224 15.17 17.64 -13.21
N TYR A 225 14.73 17.92 -11.98
CA TYR A 225 15.42 18.85 -11.07
C TYR A 225 16.89 18.45 -10.82
N ARG A 226 17.19 17.14 -10.85
CA ARG A 226 18.52 16.58 -10.57
C ARG A 226 19.32 16.24 -11.85
N GLY A 227 18.94 16.79 -12.99
CA GLY A 227 19.73 16.77 -14.22
C GLY A 227 19.39 15.68 -15.24
N LEU A 228 18.33 14.89 -15.01
CA LEU A 228 17.81 13.94 -16.01
C LEU A 228 16.72 14.62 -16.83
N TYR A 229 17.12 15.28 -17.93
CA TYR A 229 16.22 16.15 -18.70
C TYR A 229 15.21 15.42 -19.59
N ASN A 230 15.49 14.19 -20.01
CA ASN A 230 14.62 13.40 -20.88
C ASN A 230 14.77 11.90 -20.61
N ILE A 231 13.84 11.11 -21.19
CA ILE A 231 13.80 9.67 -21.00
C ILE A 231 15.08 8.99 -21.46
N VAL A 232 15.61 9.34 -22.64
CA VAL A 232 16.80 8.70 -23.21
C VAL A 232 18.02 8.80 -22.29
N LEU A 233 18.25 9.98 -21.68
CA LEU A 233 19.36 10.18 -20.73
C LEU A 233 19.19 9.33 -19.46
N LYS A 234 17.96 9.20 -18.95
CA LYS A 234 17.66 8.33 -17.82
C LYS A 234 17.87 6.86 -18.22
N SER A 235 17.32 6.46 -19.37
CA SER A 235 17.32 5.08 -19.81
C SER A 235 18.71 4.56 -20.14
N ILE A 236 19.55 5.36 -20.79
CA ILE A 236 20.94 4.94 -21.03
C ILE A 236 21.67 4.75 -19.69
N GLY A 237 21.42 5.61 -18.71
CA GLY A 237 21.96 5.46 -17.36
C GLY A 237 21.46 4.19 -16.66
N ALA A 238 20.17 3.87 -16.78
CA ALA A 238 19.60 2.62 -16.24
C ALA A 238 20.19 1.37 -16.93
N ALA A 239 20.37 1.43 -18.25
CA ALA A 239 20.93 0.34 -19.05
C ALA A 239 22.40 0.04 -18.70
N MET A 240 23.15 1.00 -18.14
CA MET A 240 24.52 0.80 -17.64
C MET A 240 24.63 -0.22 -16.48
N LYS A 241 23.50 -0.69 -15.93
CA LYS A 241 23.45 -1.86 -15.04
C LYS A 241 23.84 -3.18 -15.77
N ARG A 242 23.83 -3.18 -17.11
CA ARG A 242 24.46 -4.23 -17.94
C ARG A 242 25.87 -3.79 -18.32
N HIS A 243 26.87 -4.54 -17.90
CA HIS A 243 28.26 -4.27 -18.30
C HIS A 243 28.45 -4.55 -19.81
N PRO A 244 29.25 -3.78 -20.57
CA PRO A 244 29.45 -3.98 -22.01
C PRO A 244 29.84 -5.42 -22.42
N ASP A 245 30.76 -6.04 -21.66
CA ASP A 245 31.22 -7.43 -21.87
C ASP A 245 30.15 -8.50 -21.56
N VAL A 246 29.04 -8.14 -20.91
CA VAL A 246 28.00 -9.08 -20.48
C VAL A 246 26.90 -9.12 -21.52
N ARG A 247 26.60 -10.30 -22.03
CA ARG A 247 25.58 -10.53 -23.04
C ARG A 247 24.20 -10.65 -22.38
N LEU A 248 23.16 -10.07 -22.98
CA LEU A 248 21.79 -10.38 -22.62
C LEU A 248 21.47 -11.82 -23.05
N ASP A 249 21.29 -12.71 -22.08
CA ASP A 249 21.05 -14.14 -22.33
C ASP A 249 19.57 -14.49 -22.38
N HIS A 250 18.76 -13.87 -21.52
CA HIS A 250 17.39 -14.26 -21.30
C HIS A 250 16.46 -13.06 -21.18
N VAL A 251 15.26 -13.16 -21.76
CA VAL A 251 14.15 -12.25 -21.51
C VAL A 251 13.02 -13.06 -20.91
N ILE A 252 12.45 -12.61 -19.79
CA ILE A 252 11.40 -13.29 -19.06
C ILE A 252 10.24 -12.34 -18.77
N SER A 253 9.02 -12.89 -18.71
CA SER A 253 7.88 -12.15 -18.20
C SER A 253 8.03 -11.89 -16.70
N TYR A 254 7.24 -10.96 -16.16
CA TYR A 254 7.21 -10.67 -14.73
C TYR A 254 7.11 -11.93 -13.86
N SER A 255 8.05 -12.08 -12.92
CA SER A 255 8.20 -13.22 -12.00
C SER A 255 8.57 -14.55 -12.65
N GLY A 256 9.03 -14.55 -13.90
CA GLY A 256 9.47 -15.75 -14.61
C GLY A 256 10.70 -16.40 -13.95
N PRO A 257 10.70 -17.72 -13.69
CA PRO A 257 11.81 -18.36 -12.96
C PRO A 257 13.15 -18.30 -13.72
N MET A 258 14.20 -17.84 -13.04
CA MET A 258 15.58 -17.81 -13.55
C MET A 258 16.23 -19.20 -13.39
N LYS A 259 16.06 -20.05 -14.40
CA LYS A 259 16.51 -21.46 -14.40
C LYS A 259 17.95 -21.70 -14.85
N LYS A 260 18.61 -20.70 -15.46
CA LYS A 260 19.97 -20.83 -16.01
C LYS A 260 20.86 -19.69 -15.50
N PRO A 261 22.20 -19.87 -15.51
CA PRO A 261 23.15 -18.77 -15.35
C PRO A 261 23.01 -17.72 -16.44
N GLY A 262 23.57 -16.53 -16.19
CA GLY A 262 23.67 -15.46 -17.19
C GLY A 262 22.90 -14.20 -16.85
N TYR A 263 22.80 -13.30 -17.82
CA TYR A 263 22.13 -12.01 -17.64
C TYR A 263 20.70 -12.03 -18.16
N TYR A 264 19.76 -11.69 -17.28
CA TYR A 264 18.32 -11.67 -17.53
C TYR A 264 17.82 -10.25 -17.68
N PHE A 265 16.85 -10.07 -18.57
CA PHE A 265 15.93 -8.95 -18.56
C PHE A 265 14.52 -9.44 -18.20
N MET A 266 13.86 -8.81 -17.24
CA MET A 266 12.50 -9.14 -16.82
C MET A 266 11.52 -8.01 -17.14
N ASP A 267 10.40 -8.33 -17.78
CA ASP A 267 9.31 -7.36 -17.96
C ASP A 267 8.73 -6.94 -16.61
N SER A 268 8.83 -5.65 -16.29
CA SER A 268 8.27 -5.06 -15.07
C SER A 268 8.05 -3.56 -15.26
N PRO A 269 7.23 -2.92 -14.41
CA PRO A 269 7.27 -1.47 -14.28
C PRO A 269 8.56 -1.04 -13.56
N GLY A 270 8.89 0.24 -13.65
CA GLY A 270 9.97 0.92 -12.94
C GLY A 270 9.61 1.36 -11.53
N ASN A 271 8.36 1.15 -11.09
CA ASN A 271 8.03 1.17 -9.66
C ASN A 271 8.91 0.13 -8.94
N ASP A 272 9.70 0.60 -7.97
CA ASP A 272 10.80 -0.15 -7.39
C ASP A 272 10.38 -1.41 -6.65
N LEU A 273 9.35 -1.30 -5.80
CA LEU A 273 8.86 -2.44 -5.03
C LEU A 273 8.11 -3.45 -5.88
N GLU A 274 7.37 -2.99 -6.89
CA GLU A 274 6.71 -3.88 -7.85
C GLU A 274 7.73 -4.66 -8.69
N SER A 275 8.79 -4.00 -9.16
CA SER A 275 9.90 -4.62 -9.89
C SER A 275 10.64 -5.66 -9.04
N ILE A 276 11.07 -5.29 -7.83
CA ILE A 276 11.82 -6.17 -6.92
C ILE A 276 11.01 -7.41 -6.58
N ALA A 277 9.71 -7.28 -6.31
CA ALA A 277 8.86 -8.44 -6.01
C ALA A 277 8.92 -9.48 -7.14
N GLY A 278 8.93 -9.03 -8.40
CA GLY A 278 9.10 -9.91 -9.54
C GLY A 278 10.49 -10.53 -9.62
N GLN A 279 11.55 -9.76 -9.36
CA GLN A 279 12.93 -10.25 -9.40
C GLN A 279 13.17 -11.29 -8.31
N VAL A 280 12.69 -11.04 -7.09
CA VAL A 280 12.74 -11.99 -5.97
C VAL A 280 11.96 -13.25 -6.31
N ALA A 281 10.72 -13.15 -6.81
CA ALA A 281 9.95 -14.31 -7.22
C ALA A 281 10.58 -15.09 -8.40
N SER A 282 11.38 -14.42 -9.23
CA SER A 282 12.18 -15.06 -10.28
C SER A 282 13.37 -15.86 -9.72
N GLY A 283 13.69 -15.67 -8.43
CA GLY A 283 14.71 -16.40 -7.67
C GLY A 283 15.92 -15.57 -7.24
N CYS A 284 15.90 -14.24 -7.40
CA CYS A 284 17.00 -13.38 -6.93
C CYS A 284 17.13 -13.41 -5.40
N ASN A 285 18.28 -13.87 -4.90
CA ASN A 285 18.57 -14.04 -3.47
C ASN A 285 19.48 -12.95 -2.89
N MET A 286 19.82 -11.93 -3.68
CA MET A 286 20.49 -10.69 -3.28
C MET A 286 19.93 -9.53 -4.11
N ILE A 287 19.74 -8.36 -3.51
CA ILE A 287 19.28 -7.15 -4.22
C ILE A 287 20.36 -6.08 -4.16
N TYR A 288 20.69 -5.53 -5.32
CA TYR A 288 21.37 -4.24 -5.42
C TYR A 288 20.37 -3.15 -5.72
N PHE A 289 20.28 -2.22 -4.79
CA PHE A 289 19.39 -1.08 -4.90
C PHE A 289 20.22 0.20 -5.12
N VAL A 290 20.30 0.66 -6.37
CA VAL A 290 21.06 1.88 -6.71
C VAL A 290 20.18 3.11 -6.54
N THR A 291 20.68 4.12 -5.85
CA THR A 291 19.90 5.32 -5.53
C THR A 291 20.75 6.60 -5.45
N GLY A 292 20.30 7.66 -6.13
CA GLY A 292 20.91 8.98 -6.01
C GLY A 292 20.40 9.81 -4.85
N ASN A 293 19.17 9.55 -4.39
CA ASN A 293 18.58 10.28 -3.27
C ASN A 293 18.68 9.56 -1.92
N GLY A 294 19.14 8.30 -1.91
CA GLY A 294 19.27 7.49 -0.71
C GLY A 294 17.98 6.78 -0.33
N SER A 295 17.44 5.95 -1.22
CA SER A 295 16.27 5.14 -0.90
C SER A 295 16.53 4.16 0.25
N ILE A 296 15.55 3.99 1.14
CA ILE A 296 15.62 3.07 2.28
C ILE A 296 14.85 1.76 2.02
N THR A 297 14.50 1.51 0.75
CA THR A 297 13.75 0.34 0.31
C THR A 297 14.54 -0.94 0.66
N ASN A 298 13.89 -1.88 1.34
CA ASN A 298 14.40 -3.24 1.56
C ASN A 298 13.26 -4.25 1.36
N PHE A 299 13.63 -5.50 1.10
CA PHE A 299 12.70 -6.60 0.93
C PHE A 299 12.67 -7.50 2.20
N PRO A 300 11.51 -8.08 2.61
CA PRO A 300 11.39 -8.70 3.94
C PRO A 300 12.31 -9.90 4.22
N PHE A 301 12.68 -10.66 3.18
CA PHE A 301 13.46 -11.90 3.33
C PHE A 301 14.63 -12.00 2.33
N VAL A 302 14.97 -10.91 1.64
CA VAL A 302 16.11 -10.88 0.70
C VAL A 302 17.05 -9.73 1.08
N PRO A 303 18.33 -10.02 1.36
CA PRO A 303 19.29 -8.98 1.72
C PRO A 303 19.41 -7.95 0.61
N THR A 304 19.39 -6.67 1.01
CA THR A 304 19.41 -5.53 0.09
C THR A 304 20.63 -4.66 0.39
N ILE A 305 21.57 -4.62 -0.56
CA ILE A 305 22.73 -3.74 -0.55
C ILE A 305 22.36 -2.45 -1.27
N LYS A 306 22.36 -1.33 -0.54
CA LYS A 306 22.02 -0.01 -1.06
C LYS A 306 23.27 0.75 -1.48
N ILE A 307 23.29 1.18 -2.74
CA ILE A 307 24.42 1.84 -3.39
C ILE A 307 24.07 3.29 -3.68
N VAL A 308 24.74 4.23 -3.00
CA VAL A 308 24.51 5.67 -3.19
C VAL A 308 25.49 6.27 -4.20
N THR A 309 24.98 7.09 -5.11
CA THR A 309 25.73 7.58 -6.27
C THR A 309 26.77 8.66 -5.97
N THR A 310 26.65 9.36 -4.82
CA THR A 310 27.52 10.50 -4.46
C THR A 310 27.94 10.46 -2.98
N THR A 311 29.19 10.86 -2.71
CA THR A 311 29.79 10.82 -1.37
C THR A 311 29.04 11.68 -0.36
N ARG A 312 28.68 12.91 -0.74
CA ARG A 312 27.90 13.81 0.13
C ARG A 312 26.57 13.19 0.60
N ARG A 313 25.87 12.47 -0.29
CA ARG A 313 24.60 11.83 0.07
C ARG A 313 24.84 10.60 0.95
N TYR A 314 25.90 9.85 0.68
CA TYR A 314 26.31 8.73 1.53
C TYR A 314 26.64 9.20 2.96
N GLU A 315 27.39 10.29 3.13
CA GLU A 315 27.73 10.84 4.46
C GLU A 315 26.47 11.20 5.26
N LEU A 316 25.50 11.86 4.62
CA LEU A 316 24.21 12.23 5.22
C LEU A 316 23.39 11.01 5.67
N LEU A 317 23.47 9.91 4.93
CA LEU A 317 22.63 8.72 5.09
C LEU A 317 23.45 7.47 5.46
N SER A 318 24.62 7.64 6.05
CA SER A 318 25.58 6.56 6.29
C SER A 318 25.07 5.46 7.24
N ARG A 319 24.02 5.77 8.01
CA ARG A 319 23.30 4.79 8.85
C ARG A 319 22.27 3.96 8.11
N ASP A 320 21.95 4.33 6.88
CA ASP A 320 20.92 3.72 6.05
C ASP A 320 21.48 3.20 4.71
N MET A 321 22.79 3.34 4.45
CA MET A 321 23.42 3.06 3.14
C MET A 321 24.62 2.14 3.29
N ASP A 322 24.73 1.15 2.40
CA ASP A 322 25.78 0.12 2.47
C ASP A 322 27.04 0.53 1.72
N VAL A 323 26.90 1.16 0.54
CA VAL A 323 28.01 1.43 -0.38
C VAL A 323 28.00 2.89 -0.87
N ASN A 324 29.17 3.54 -0.81
CA ASN A 324 29.41 4.84 -1.42
C ASN A 324 30.00 4.69 -2.84
N ALA A 325 29.15 4.71 -3.87
CA ALA A 325 29.62 4.75 -5.25
C ALA A 325 30.21 6.11 -5.66
N GLY A 326 29.97 7.16 -4.86
CA GLY A 326 30.56 8.49 -5.06
C GLY A 326 32.08 8.52 -5.04
N LEU A 327 32.73 7.54 -4.38
CA LEU A 327 34.19 7.40 -4.39
C LEU A 327 34.77 7.30 -5.80
N TYR A 328 34.03 6.72 -6.75
CA TYR A 328 34.44 6.69 -8.16
C TYR A 328 34.55 8.11 -8.74
N LEU A 329 33.62 8.99 -8.39
CA LEU A 329 33.65 10.40 -8.80
C LEU A 329 34.79 11.17 -8.11
N ASP A 330 35.20 10.71 -6.92
CA ASP A 330 36.30 11.28 -6.13
C ASP A 330 37.67 10.73 -6.53
N GLY A 331 37.73 9.79 -7.48
CA GLY A 331 38.96 9.29 -8.10
C GLY A 331 39.36 7.86 -7.76
N THR A 332 38.58 7.13 -6.94
CA THR A 332 38.81 5.70 -6.69
C THR A 332 38.55 4.89 -7.96
N PRO A 333 39.47 4.00 -8.40
CA PRO A 333 39.25 3.16 -9.56
C PRO A 333 38.04 2.23 -9.40
N MET A 334 37.26 2.02 -10.48
CA MET A 334 36.09 1.14 -10.46
C MET A 334 36.44 -0.31 -10.11
N ASP A 335 37.61 -0.80 -10.48
CA ASP A 335 38.05 -2.17 -10.15
C ASP A 335 38.28 -2.36 -8.65
N GLU A 336 38.76 -1.34 -7.95
CA GLU A 336 38.93 -1.36 -6.49
C GLU A 336 37.57 -1.36 -5.79
N LEU A 337 36.74 -0.38 -6.14
CA LEU A 337 35.39 -0.24 -5.58
C LEU A 337 34.50 -1.45 -5.88
N GLY A 338 34.63 -2.03 -7.08
CA GLY A 338 33.94 -3.23 -7.51
C GLY A 338 34.37 -4.46 -6.73
N ALA A 339 35.67 -4.65 -6.51
CA ALA A 339 36.19 -5.75 -5.71
C ALA A 339 35.71 -5.69 -4.25
N ASP A 340 35.73 -4.51 -3.64
CA ASP A 340 35.24 -4.30 -2.27
C ASP A 340 33.73 -4.56 -2.16
N THR A 341 32.96 -4.14 -3.17
CA THR A 341 31.50 -4.36 -3.21
C THR A 341 31.17 -5.84 -3.44
N LEU A 342 31.96 -6.55 -4.25
CA LEU A 342 31.84 -8.01 -4.40
C LEU A 342 32.14 -8.73 -3.09
N ASP A 343 33.19 -8.35 -2.36
CA ASP A 343 33.49 -8.93 -1.03
C ASP A 343 32.34 -8.71 -0.05
N LEU A 344 31.81 -7.48 0.05
CA LEU A 344 30.62 -7.18 0.85
C LEU A 344 29.44 -8.07 0.46
N THR A 345 29.24 -8.32 -0.84
CA THR A 345 28.16 -9.18 -1.33
C THR A 345 28.33 -10.62 -0.88
N VAL A 346 29.55 -11.15 -0.92
CA VAL A 346 29.84 -12.49 -0.39
C VAL A 346 29.61 -12.55 1.12
N ARG A 347 30.04 -11.53 1.87
CA ARG A 347 29.78 -11.45 3.32
C ARG A 347 28.29 -11.38 3.64
N ALA A 348 27.53 -10.56 2.91
CA ALA A 348 26.09 -10.45 3.07
C ALA A 348 25.35 -11.76 2.74
N ALA A 349 25.68 -12.39 1.62
CA ALA A 349 25.17 -13.72 1.27
C ALA A 349 25.53 -14.78 2.32
N SER A 350 26.65 -14.62 3.01
CA SER A 350 27.12 -15.50 4.08
C SER A 350 26.46 -15.23 5.44
N GLY A 351 25.61 -14.21 5.55
CA GLY A 351 24.83 -13.90 6.76
C GLY A 351 25.23 -12.60 7.47
N GLU A 352 26.13 -11.79 6.92
CA GLU A 352 26.33 -10.43 7.44
C GLU A 352 25.14 -9.54 7.08
N ARG A 353 24.40 -9.10 8.10
CA ARG A 353 23.24 -8.22 7.89
C ARG A 353 23.65 -6.90 7.23
N THR A 354 22.98 -6.55 6.13
CA THR A 354 23.09 -5.23 5.51
C THR A 354 22.55 -4.15 6.44
N VAL A 355 22.91 -2.90 6.14
CA VAL A 355 22.42 -1.73 6.89
C VAL A 355 20.89 -1.67 6.87
N GLY A 356 20.27 -2.04 5.74
CA GLY A 356 18.82 -2.08 5.60
C GLY A 356 18.15 -3.12 6.50
N GLU A 357 18.73 -4.32 6.56
CA GLU A 357 18.23 -5.37 7.45
C GLU A 357 18.33 -4.94 8.91
N LYS A 358 19.41 -4.26 9.30
CA LYS A 358 19.59 -3.74 10.67
C LYS A 358 18.58 -2.66 11.04
N ALA A 359 18.13 -1.86 10.07
CA ALA A 359 17.13 -0.81 10.29
C ALA A 359 15.73 -1.35 10.62
N GLY A 360 15.43 -2.62 10.32
CA GLY A 360 14.14 -3.26 10.65
C GLY A 360 12.96 -2.72 9.83
N HIS A 361 13.24 -2.22 8.62
CA HIS A 361 12.27 -1.69 7.67
C HIS A 361 12.29 -2.52 6.38
N ALA A 362 11.14 -3.00 5.93
CA ALA A 362 10.97 -3.73 4.68
C ALA A 362 9.53 -3.66 4.16
N GLN A 363 9.37 -3.72 2.84
CA GLN A 363 8.09 -3.54 2.18
C GLN A 363 7.96 -4.48 0.98
N VAL A 364 6.72 -4.79 0.60
CA VAL A 364 6.42 -5.58 -0.60
C VAL A 364 5.23 -4.96 -1.31
N GLN A 365 5.33 -4.87 -2.63
CA GLN A 365 4.22 -4.58 -3.51
C GLN A 365 4.29 -5.50 -4.72
N LEU A 366 3.18 -6.14 -5.08
CA LEU A 366 3.08 -6.88 -6.34
C LEU A 366 2.67 -5.91 -7.45
N TRP A 367 3.03 -6.21 -8.71
CA TRP A 367 2.59 -5.41 -9.86
C TRP A 367 1.07 -5.30 -9.89
N ARG A 368 0.57 -4.09 -9.61
CA ARG A 368 -0.86 -3.86 -9.43
C ARG A 368 -1.66 -4.03 -10.71
N ASP A 369 -2.90 -4.48 -10.54
CA ASP A 369 -3.84 -4.67 -11.63
C ASP A 369 -4.12 -3.37 -12.37
N TRP A 370 -4.23 -3.47 -13.69
CA TRP A 370 -4.59 -2.39 -14.59
C TRP A 370 -5.94 -2.72 -15.22
N ARG A 371 -6.86 -1.76 -15.35
CA ARG A 371 -8.25 -2.05 -15.74
C ARG A 371 -8.52 -2.04 -17.25
N GLN A 372 -7.67 -1.40 -18.06
CA GLN A 372 -7.89 -1.34 -19.51
C GLN A 372 -7.21 -2.50 -20.22
N THR A 373 -7.96 -3.16 -21.11
CA THR A 373 -7.47 -4.27 -21.96
C THR A 373 -7.34 -3.84 -23.42
N GLY A 374 -7.42 -2.54 -23.70
CA GLY A 374 -7.39 -1.98 -25.04
C GLY A 374 -7.58 -0.45 -25.05
N PRO A 375 -7.37 0.22 -26.20
CA PRO A 375 -7.28 1.68 -26.27
C PRO A 375 -8.63 2.43 -26.25
N GLY A 376 -9.77 1.73 -26.39
CA GLY A 376 -11.03 2.33 -26.81
C GLY A 376 -11.79 3.19 -25.79
N ARG A 377 -11.33 3.31 -24.52
CA ARG A 377 -12.09 3.98 -23.45
C ARG A 377 -11.38 5.14 -22.76
N VAL A 378 -10.16 5.49 -23.18
CA VAL A 378 -9.38 6.54 -22.51
C VAL A 378 -10.12 7.88 -22.53
N GLU A 379 -10.64 8.29 -23.69
CA GLU A 379 -11.37 9.54 -23.85
C GLU A 379 -12.68 9.55 -23.05
N GLU A 380 -13.43 8.44 -23.10
CA GLU A 380 -14.69 8.27 -22.35
C GLU A 380 -14.48 8.42 -20.84
N ILE A 381 -13.50 7.71 -20.29
CA ILE A 381 -13.20 7.72 -18.85
C ILE A 381 -12.70 9.11 -18.42
N SER A 382 -11.82 9.73 -19.23
CA SER A 382 -11.25 11.04 -18.91
C SER A 382 -12.27 12.17 -19.03
N ALA A 383 -13.30 12.01 -19.86
CA ALA A 383 -14.36 12.99 -20.08
C ALA A 383 -15.54 12.85 -19.10
N ARG A 384 -15.49 11.91 -18.14
CA ARG A 384 -16.57 11.71 -17.16
C ARG A 384 -16.86 13.03 -16.42
N PRO A 385 -18.11 13.52 -16.41
CA PRO A 385 -18.44 14.78 -15.76
C PRO A 385 -18.14 14.75 -14.26
N LYS A 386 -17.60 15.85 -13.73
CA LYS A 386 -17.39 16.00 -12.29
C LYS A 386 -18.75 15.94 -11.57
N PRO A 387 -18.89 15.15 -10.49
CA PRO A 387 -20.09 15.13 -9.67
C PRO A 387 -20.48 16.52 -9.14
N PRO A 388 -21.78 16.84 -9.04
CA PRO A 388 -22.27 18.20 -8.78
C PRO A 388 -22.09 18.67 -7.33
N GLY A 389 -21.75 17.79 -6.39
CA GLY A 389 -21.61 18.12 -4.96
C GLY A 389 -22.93 18.42 -4.24
N ARG A 390 -24.09 18.09 -4.82
CA ARG A 390 -25.42 18.29 -4.20
C ARG A 390 -25.98 16.98 -3.69
N ALA A 391 -26.67 17.00 -2.56
CA ALA A 391 -27.25 15.79 -1.99
C ALA A 391 -28.38 15.25 -2.88
N LEU A 392 -28.60 13.94 -2.85
CA LEU A 392 -29.72 13.31 -3.51
C LEU A 392 -31.04 13.74 -2.84
N PRO A 393 -32.12 13.94 -3.61
CA PRO A 393 -33.41 14.30 -3.04
C PRO A 393 -33.93 13.14 -2.18
N LEU A 394 -34.34 13.45 -0.96
CA LEU A 394 -35.00 12.49 -0.08
C LEU A 394 -36.45 12.24 -0.51
N ARG A 395 -36.92 11.00 -0.36
CA ARG A 395 -38.30 10.64 -0.67
C ARG A 395 -39.27 11.27 0.35
N ARG A 396 -40.14 12.18 -0.13
CA ARG A 396 -41.05 12.98 0.70
C ARG A 396 -42.17 12.19 1.42
N SER A 397 -42.49 10.99 0.95
CA SER A 397 -43.59 10.16 1.50
C SER A 397 -43.21 9.36 2.75
N PHE A 398 -41.95 9.43 3.20
CA PHE A 398 -41.46 8.65 4.33
C PHE A 398 -41.51 9.46 5.64
N ALA A 399 -42.21 8.95 6.65
CA ALA A 399 -42.09 9.45 8.02
C ALA A 399 -40.82 8.86 8.65
N ALA A 400 -39.70 9.59 8.55
CA ALA A 400 -38.45 9.14 9.11
C ALA A 400 -38.59 8.89 10.63
N PRO A 401 -38.06 7.76 11.14
CA PRO A 401 -38.09 7.53 12.58
C PRO A 401 -37.30 8.63 13.27
N SER A 402 -37.85 9.17 14.35
CA SER A 402 -37.07 10.01 15.27
C SER A 402 -36.01 9.12 15.92
N LEU A 403 -34.74 9.46 15.68
CA LEU A 403 -33.57 8.82 16.26
C LEU A 403 -32.88 9.84 17.17
N ASP A 404 -32.62 9.45 18.41
CA ASP A 404 -31.92 10.29 19.37
C ASP A 404 -30.41 10.15 19.16
N PHE A 405 -29.80 11.16 18.53
CA PHE A 405 -28.35 11.32 18.50
C PHE A 405 -27.96 12.42 19.46
N SER A 406 -27.21 12.05 20.50
CA SER A 406 -26.56 13.00 21.39
C SER A 406 -25.27 12.38 21.91
N TYR A 407 -24.13 12.98 21.59
CA TYR A 407 -22.82 12.48 22.02
C TYR A 407 -21.85 13.63 22.31
N PRO A 408 -20.90 13.42 23.26
CA PRO A 408 -19.83 14.37 23.47
C PRO A 408 -18.92 14.40 22.24
N ALA A 409 -18.58 15.60 21.79
CA ALA A 409 -17.72 15.89 20.66
C ALA A 409 -16.75 17.03 21.01
N PHE A 410 -15.80 17.29 20.12
CA PHE A 410 -14.90 18.42 20.22
C PHE A 410 -15.37 19.54 19.30
N ALA A 411 -15.38 20.77 19.81
CA ALA A 411 -15.63 21.93 18.97
C ALA A 411 -14.42 22.15 18.03
N THR A 412 -14.68 22.27 16.73
CA THR A 412 -13.68 22.63 15.73
C THR A 412 -14.21 23.78 14.86
N PRO A 413 -13.33 24.51 14.15
CA PRO A 413 -13.77 25.54 13.20
C PRO A 413 -14.75 25.03 12.14
N ASP A 414 -14.65 23.74 11.78
CA ASP A 414 -15.44 23.08 10.74
C ASP A 414 -16.65 22.30 11.32
N GLY A 415 -17.03 22.61 12.57
CA GLY A 415 -18.13 21.98 13.31
C GLY A 415 -17.67 20.93 14.32
N PRO A 416 -18.60 20.26 15.02
CA PRO A 416 -18.25 19.22 15.98
C PRO A 416 -17.52 18.04 15.32
N ALA A 417 -16.51 17.50 15.99
CA ALA A 417 -15.79 16.29 15.60
C ALA A 417 -15.78 15.25 16.72
N ALA A 418 -16.00 13.98 16.39
CA ALA A 418 -16.10 12.89 17.37
C ALA A 418 -14.74 12.48 17.98
N ASP A 419 -13.64 12.77 17.29
CA ASP A 419 -12.29 12.39 17.69
C ASP A 419 -11.28 13.52 17.40
N ARG A 420 -10.10 13.47 18.04
CA ARG A 420 -8.95 14.35 17.80
C ARG A 420 -7.70 13.51 17.67
N ILE A 421 -7.22 13.35 16.45
CA ILE A 421 -6.16 12.42 16.07
C ILE A 421 -4.93 13.20 15.60
N GLY A 422 -3.75 12.73 16.02
CA GLY A 422 -2.48 13.10 15.39
C GLY A 422 -2.26 12.25 14.16
N LEU A 423 -2.38 12.82 12.97
CA LEU A 423 -2.28 12.12 11.70
C LEU A 423 -0.85 12.25 11.13
N ILE A 424 -0.23 11.12 10.83
CA ILE A 424 0.96 11.04 10.00
C ILE A 424 0.51 10.53 8.63
N LEU A 425 0.75 11.32 7.59
CA LEU A 425 0.39 10.98 6.22
C LEU A 425 1.67 10.76 5.40
N PRO A 426 2.11 9.51 5.24
CA PRO A 426 3.12 9.15 4.26
C PRO A 426 2.71 9.65 2.87
N THR A 427 3.65 10.15 2.08
CA THR A 427 3.41 10.54 0.68
C THR A 427 3.85 9.47 -0.33
N SER A 428 4.43 8.37 0.16
CA SER A 428 4.88 7.24 -0.64
C SER A 428 4.82 5.92 0.13
N LEU A 429 4.86 4.79 -0.59
CA LEU A 429 5.05 3.47 0.01
C LEU A 429 6.31 3.42 0.88
N CYS A 430 7.45 3.92 0.39
CA CYS A 430 8.73 3.92 1.09
C CYS A 430 8.72 4.67 2.43
N SER A 431 7.84 5.66 2.62
CA SER A 431 7.65 6.33 3.92
C SER A 431 6.53 5.73 4.78
N GLY A 432 5.74 4.78 4.24
CA GLY A 432 4.60 4.15 4.90
C GLY A 432 4.93 3.48 6.22
N GLN A 433 5.84 2.52 6.22
CA GLN A 433 6.21 1.79 7.44
C GLN A 433 6.94 2.68 8.44
N ILE A 434 7.76 3.65 8.00
CA ILE A 434 8.38 4.65 8.89
C ILE A 434 7.31 5.49 9.59
N GLY A 435 6.25 5.88 8.88
CA GLY A 435 5.08 6.54 9.46
C GLY A 435 4.40 5.68 10.53
N GLN A 436 4.23 4.38 10.28
CA GLN A 436 3.67 3.45 11.27
C GLN A 436 4.56 3.31 12.51
N ILE A 437 5.88 3.24 12.34
CA ILE A 437 6.86 3.22 13.44
C ILE A 437 6.76 4.52 14.25
N ALA A 438 6.67 5.68 13.60
CA ALA A 438 6.50 6.97 14.25
C ALA A 438 5.19 7.03 15.06
N ALA A 439 4.06 6.65 14.47
CA ALA A 439 2.77 6.61 15.17
C ALA A 439 2.80 5.65 16.38
N ALA A 440 3.41 4.47 16.25
CA ALA A 440 3.55 3.53 17.35
C ALA A 440 4.46 4.06 18.46
N ARG A 441 5.54 4.77 18.11
CA ARG A 441 6.45 5.42 19.06
C ARG A 441 5.74 6.52 19.84
N LEU A 442 5.04 7.40 19.13
CA LEU A 442 4.23 8.48 19.73
C LEU A 442 3.15 7.92 20.65
N ASN A 443 2.35 6.94 20.21
CA ASN A 443 1.32 6.32 21.05
C ASN A 443 1.89 5.70 22.34
N ARG A 444 3.06 5.04 22.27
CA ARG A 444 3.74 4.49 23.47
C ARG A 444 4.20 5.58 24.43
N ARG A 445 4.85 6.64 23.92
CA ARG A 445 5.28 7.80 24.74
C ARG A 445 4.09 8.51 25.37
N TYR A 446 3.06 8.74 24.59
CA TYR A 446 1.85 9.44 25.00
C TYR A 446 1.05 8.67 26.05
N ALA A 447 0.96 7.35 25.91
CA ALA A 447 0.33 6.48 26.92
C ALA A 447 1.07 6.48 28.27
N ALA A 448 2.40 6.68 28.26
CA ALA A 448 3.22 6.71 29.47
C ALA A 448 3.16 8.04 30.24
N GLY A 449 2.82 9.15 29.57
CA GLY A 449 2.85 10.51 30.12
C GLY A 449 1.51 11.09 30.57
N LYS A 450 0.50 10.27 30.86
CA LYS A 450 -0.91 10.72 31.03
C LYS A 450 -1.08 11.85 32.06
N GLU A 451 -1.32 13.05 31.55
CA GLU A 451 -2.12 14.09 32.22
C GLU A 451 -3.61 13.71 32.22
N SER A 452 -4.42 14.41 33.02
CA SER A 452 -5.85 14.11 33.21
C SER A 452 -6.75 14.45 32.01
N ALA A 453 -6.25 15.14 30.97
CA ALA A 453 -6.99 15.46 29.74
C ALA A 453 -6.04 15.69 28.54
N PRO A 454 -5.64 14.64 27.80
CA PRO A 454 -4.70 14.78 26.69
C PRO A 454 -5.29 15.55 25.48
N PRO A 455 -4.53 16.47 24.83
CA PRO A 455 -5.00 17.23 23.66
C PRO A 455 -5.33 16.40 22.40
N LEU A 456 -4.84 15.16 22.31
CA LEU A 456 -5.16 14.19 21.27
C LEU A 456 -5.57 12.86 21.91
N LYS A 457 -6.38 12.03 21.24
CA LYS A 457 -6.69 10.68 21.73
C LYS A 457 -5.64 9.64 21.35
N ARG A 458 -5.07 9.75 20.14
CA ARG A 458 -4.13 8.79 19.54
C ARG A 458 -3.41 9.36 18.32
N PHE A 459 -2.36 8.67 17.89
CA PHE A 459 -1.65 8.91 16.64
C PHE A 459 -1.94 7.80 15.62
N VAL A 460 -2.10 8.16 14.36
CA VAL A 460 -2.39 7.21 13.26
C VAL A 460 -1.49 7.52 12.08
N ALA A 461 -0.93 6.48 11.46
CA ALA A 461 -0.28 6.60 10.16
C ALA A 461 -1.11 5.91 9.09
N LEU A 462 -1.33 6.59 7.96
CA LEU A 462 -2.07 6.07 6.81
C LEU A 462 -1.09 5.58 5.74
N ALA A 463 -0.43 4.45 5.99
CA ALA A 463 0.50 3.84 5.03
C ALA A 463 -0.26 3.24 3.83
N HIS A 464 0.24 3.50 2.61
CA HIS A 464 -0.38 3.10 1.34
C HIS A 464 0.70 2.81 0.28
N THR A 465 0.29 2.36 -0.91
CA THR A 465 1.23 1.90 -1.96
C THR A 465 1.38 2.86 -3.14
N GLU A 466 0.94 4.10 -2.97
CA GLU A 466 0.95 5.13 -4.03
C GLU A 466 2.05 6.16 -3.79
N GLY A 467 2.13 7.20 -4.62
CA GLY A 467 3.13 8.27 -4.55
C GLY A 467 4.37 8.04 -5.40
N CYS A 468 4.84 6.79 -5.50
CA CYS A 468 5.89 6.36 -6.43
C CYS A 468 5.30 5.60 -7.63
N GLY A 469 5.93 5.71 -8.80
CA GLY A 469 5.64 4.87 -9.97
C GLY A 469 4.21 4.88 -10.52
N PHE A 470 3.32 5.79 -10.09
CA PHE A 470 2.00 5.94 -10.71
C PHE A 470 2.10 6.83 -11.95
N SER A 471 1.24 6.59 -12.92
CA SER A 471 1.32 7.15 -14.28
C SER A 471 1.01 8.66 -14.42
N GLY A 472 0.62 9.34 -13.33
CA GLY A 472 0.18 10.74 -13.36
C GLY A 472 -1.27 10.89 -13.85
N GLY A 473 -1.63 12.08 -14.34
CA GLY A 473 -2.95 12.36 -14.93
C GLY A 473 -4.11 12.08 -13.97
N HIS A 474 -5.18 11.48 -14.48
CA HIS A 474 -6.40 11.17 -13.71
C HIS A 474 -6.13 10.39 -12.41
N THR A 475 -5.19 9.44 -12.44
CA THR A 475 -4.77 8.67 -11.27
C THR A 475 -4.12 9.57 -10.20
N GLY A 476 -3.33 10.55 -10.64
CA GLY A 476 -2.75 11.56 -9.77
C GLY A 476 -3.82 12.45 -9.13
N ASP A 477 -4.77 12.93 -9.92
CA ASP A 477 -5.87 13.77 -9.42
C ASP A 477 -6.72 13.04 -8.37
N LEU A 478 -6.98 11.74 -8.58
CA LEU A 478 -7.66 10.87 -7.62
C LEU A 478 -6.88 10.78 -6.29
N TYR A 479 -5.58 10.48 -6.38
CA TYR A 479 -4.70 10.35 -5.22
C TYR A 479 -4.62 11.66 -4.42
N VAL A 480 -4.30 12.77 -5.11
CA VAL A 480 -4.14 14.09 -4.48
C VAL A 480 -5.43 14.56 -3.83
N ARG A 481 -6.56 14.44 -4.54
CA ARG A 481 -7.87 14.80 -3.97
C ARG A 481 -8.16 14.03 -2.68
N THR A 482 -7.89 12.73 -2.69
CA THR A 482 -8.15 11.88 -1.51
C THR A 482 -7.21 12.23 -0.35
N VAL A 483 -5.93 12.51 -0.62
CA VAL A 483 -4.97 13.01 0.37
C VAL A 483 -5.44 14.33 0.97
N LEU A 484 -5.83 15.31 0.14
CA LEU A 484 -6.36 16.60 0.61
C LEU A 484 -7.62 16.40 1.47
N GLY A 485 -8.46 15.42 1.14
CA GLY A 485 -9.59 14.98 1.94
C GLY A 485 -9.19 14.58 3.36
N TYR A 486 -8.16 13.74 3.50
CA TYR A 486 -7.62 13.36 4.82
C TYR A 486 -6.97 14.52 5.58
N LEU A 487 -6.27 15.42 4.88
CA LEU A 487 -5.68 16.62 5.49
C LEU A 487 -6.75 17.60 6.03
N ARG A 488 -7.99 17.50 5.54
CA ARG A 488 -9.17 18.26 6.00
C ARG A 488 -10.14 17.43 6.83
N HIS A 489 -9.76 16.21 7.21
CA HIS A 489 -10.66 15.32 7.91
C HIS A 489 -11.06 15.92 9.28
N PRO A 490 -12.34 15.97 9.67
CA PRO A 490 -12.78 16.61 10.92
C PRO A 490 -12.08 16.07 12.18
N GLN A 491 -11.73 14.79 12.17
CA GLN A 491 -11.02 14.12 13.27
C GLN A 491 -9.50 14.33 13.27
N ALA A 492 -8.91 14.86 12.19
CA ALA A 492 -7.46 15.10 12.10
C ALA A 492 -7.12 16.47 12.68
N ALA A 493 -6.68 16.49 13.95
CA ALA A 493 -6.41 17.73 14.67
C ALA A 493 -5.01 18.28 14.38
N GLU A 494 -3.99 17.41 14.39
CA GLU A 494 -2.61 17.77 14.06
C GLU A 494 -2.13 16.81 12.99
N THR A 495 -1.62 17.33 11.87
CA THR A 495 -1.26 16.50 10.72
C THR A 495 0.16 16.78 10.24
N LEU A 496 0.93 15.72 10.01
CA LEU A 496 2.28 15.76 9.48
C LEU A 496 2.37 14.95 8.18
N LEU A 497 2.91 15.55 7.12
CA LEU A 497 3.27 14.84 5.91
C LEU A 497 4.70 14.29 6.03
N LEU A 498 4.84 13.00 5.74
CA LEU A 498 6.12 12.28 5.79
C LEU A 498 6.49 11.81 4.39
N GLU A 499 7.44 12.51 3.79
CA GLU A 499 8.00 12.12 2.51
C GLU A 499 9.16 11.14 2.66
N HIS A 500 9.41 10.39 1.60
CA HIS A 500 10.66 9.70 1.45
C HIS A 500 11.71 10.62 0.82
N GLY A 501 11.36 11.27 -0.31
CA GLY A 501 12.09 12.36 -0.97
C GLY A 501 12.33 12.17 -2.48
N CYS A 502 12.11 10.97 -3.03
CA CYS A 502 12.32 10.66 -4.46
C CYS A 502 11.06 10.28 -5.24
N GLU A 503 9.93 10.19 -4.56
CA GLU A 503 8.60 10.02 -5.15
C GLU A 503 8.18 11.22 -6.01
N LYS A 504 7.11 11.04 -6.80
CA LYS A 504 6.57 12.10 -7.66
C LYS A 504 5.86 13.18 -6.84
N THR A 505 5.25 12.80 -5.72
CA THR A 505 4.42 13.66 -4.86
C THR A 505 5.10 13.97 -3.53
N HIS A 506 6.25 14.63 -3.60
CA HIS A 506 7.02 15.05 -2.42
C HIS A 506 6.35 16.23 -1.66
N ASN A 507 6.88 16.63 -0.52
CA ASN A 507 6.33 17.68 0.34
C ASN A 507 6.14 19.01 -0.40
N ASP A 508 7.09 19.45 -1.23
CA ASP A 508 6.90 20.69 -2.02
C ASP A 508 5.75 20.59 -3.03
N TYR A 509 5.49 19.39 -3.57
CA TYR A 509 4.31 19.16 -4.39
C TYR A 509 3.04 19.41 -3.56
N PHE A 510 2.94 18.80 -2.37
CA PHE A 510 1.77 19.00 -1.51
C PHE A 510 1.66 20.41 -0.93
N ARG A 511 2.76 21.12 -0.66
CA ARG A 511 2.72 22.54 -0.29
C ARG A 511 1.99 23.36 -1.35
N ARG A 512 2.36 23.17 -2.63
CA ARG A 512 1.70 23.85 -3.75
C ARG A 512 0.22 23.48 -3.84
N GLU A 513 -0.11 22.18 -3.78
CA GLU A 513 -1.51 21.73 -3.84
C GLU A 513 -2.34 22.31 -2.68
N LEU A 514 -1.78 22.39 -1.48
CA LEU A 514 -2.44 22.99 -0.31
C LEU A 514 -2.67 24.49 -0.49
N GLU A 515 -1.65 25.23 -0.94
CA GLU A 515 -1.75 26.67 -1.24
C GLU A 515 -2.79 26.96 -2.32
N GLU A 516 -2.79 26.18 -3.41
CA GLU A 516 -3.77 26.30 -4.51
C GLU A 516 -5.21 26.00 -4.05
N ASN A 517 -5.36 25.19 -3.00
CA ASN A 517 -6.64 24.92 -2.33
C ASN A 517 -6.92 25.86 -1.14
N GLY A 518 -6.14 26.92 -0.96
CA GLY A 518 -6.37 27.95 0.07
C GLY A 518 -6.12 27.48 1.51
N MET A 519 -5.29 26.44 1.68
CA MET A 519 -4.99 25.85 2.98
C MET A 519 -3.75 26.48 3.61
N ASP A 520 -3.82 26.77 4.90
CA ASP A 520 -2.70 27.32 5.67
C ASP A 520 -1.63 26.25 5.93
N LEU A 521 -0.43 26.47 5.40
CA LEU A 521 0.72 25.56 5.54
C LEU A 521 1.21 25.44 6.98
N ASP A 522 0.98 26.46 7.82
CA ASP A 522 1.35 26.44 9.24
C ASP A 522 0.47 25.49 10.04
N ARG A 523 -0.58 24.89 9.45
CA ARG A 523 -1.32 23.78 10.07
C ARG A 523 -0.60 22.43 9.98
N PHE A 524 0.41 22.30 9.12
CA PHE A 524 1.00 21.00 8.77
C PHE A 524 2.45 20.85 9.24
N GLY A 525 2.79 19.62 9.62
CA GLY A 525 4.16 19.17 9.84
C GLY A 525 4.77 18.63 8.55
N TRP A 526 6.09 18.75 8.44
CA TRP A 526 6.82 18.34 7.24
C TRP A 526 8.11 17.61 7.63
N ALA A 527 8.23 16.36 7.20
CA ALA A 527 9.41 15.55 7.43
C ALA A 527 9.80 14.77 6.16
N SER A 528 11.09 14.50 6.00
CA SER A 528 11.68 13.86 4.82
C SER A 528 12.77 12.90 5.23
N ILE A 529 12.60 11.62 4.94
CA ILE A 529 13.60 10.60 5.29
C ILE A 529 14.95 10.90 4.62
N GLN A 530 14.95 11.25 3.33
CA GLN A 530 16.18 11.44 2.54
C GLN A 530 16.85 12.81 2.76
N LEU A 531 16.08 13.83 3.15
CA LEU A 531 16.62 15.18 3.39
C LEU A 531 16.97 15.43 4.86
N ASP A 532 16.29 14.78 5.81
CA ASP A 532 16.50 14.99 7.24
C ASP A 532 17.54 14.04 7.87
N GLY A 533 18.27 13.26 7.06
CA GLY A 533 19.39 12.45 7.54
C GLY A 533 19.04 11.02 7.93
N GLY A 534 18.01 10.44 7.32
CA GLY A 534 17.70 9.03 7.44
C GLY A 534 16.60 8.69 8.44
N ILE A 535 16.45 7.39 8.72
CA ILE A 535 15.32 6.86 9.50
C ILE A 535 15.34 7.41 10.94
N ASP A 536 16.45 7.29 11.66
CA ASP A 536 16.54 7.70 13.07
C ASP A 536 16.24 9.20 13.22
N ALA A 537 16.88 10.03 12.38
CA ALA A 537 16.78 11.48 12.46
C ALA A 537 15.35 11.97 12.13
N VAL A 538 14.70 11.35 11.14
CA VAL A 538 13.31 11.72 10.80
C VAL A 538 12.33 11.32 11.91
N LEU A 539 12.55 10.19 12.59
CA LEU A 539 11.72 9.77 13.73
C LEU A 539 11.89 10.71 14.92
N GLU A 540 13.09 11.23 15.17
CA GLU A 540 13.33 12.28 16.17
C GLU A 540 12.64 13.59 15.82
N LYS A 541 12.72 14.01 14.55
CA LYS A 541 12.06 15.22 14.04
C LYS A 541 10.54 15.16 14.15
N VAL A 542 9.93 14.02 13.79
CA VAL A 542 8.47 13.82 13.90
C VAL A 542 8.03 13.90 15.36
N ASP A 543 8.75 13.24 16.28
CA ASP A 543 8.44 13.32 17.71
C ASP A 543 8.53 14.76 18.23
N ALA A 544 9.62 15.47 17.92
CA ALA A 544 9.82 16.85 18.36
C ALA A 544 8.73 17.78 17.84
N TRP A 545 8.28 17.59 16.59
CA TRP A 545 7.21 18.40 16.01
C TRP A 545 5.88 18.21 16.74
N PHE A 546 5.46 16.95 16.99
CA PHE A 546 4.23 16.69 17.73
C PHE A 546 4.33 17.18 19.18
N GLU A 547 5.47 16.99 19.85
CA GLU A 547 5.68 17.50 21.22
C GLU A 547 5.53 19.01 21.29
N GLN A 548 6.14 19.75 20.35
CA GLN A 548 6.03 21.20 20.28
C GLN A 548 4.59 21.66 20.01
N ARG A 549 3.89 21.00 19.08
CA ARG A 549 2.48 21.31 18.76
C ARG A 549 1.58 21.12 19.97
N LEU A 550 1.73 19.99 20.66
CA LEU A 550 0.88 19.64 21.79
C LEU A 550 1.17 20.52 23.02
N ALA A 551 2.41 20.96 23.21
CA ALA A 551 2.75 21.92 24.25
C ALA A 551 2.20 23.34 23.99
N ALA A 552 1.95 23.69 22.72
CA ALA A 552 1.41 24.98 22.32
C ALA A 552 -0.13 24.97 22.17
N ALA A 553 -0.76 23.81 22.18
CA ALA A 553 -2.20 23.66 21.93
C ALA A 553 -3.03 24.02 23.17
N ASP A 554 -4.07 24.82 22.97
CA ASP A 554 -5.09 25.04 23.99
C ASP A 554 -5.85 23.74 24.31
N PRO A 555 -6.34 23.56 25.56
CA PRO A 555 -7.17 22.43 25.92
C PRO A 555 -8.38 22.31 24.98
N PRO A 556 -8.73 21.10 24.52
CA PRO A 556 -9.86 20.89 23.62
C PRO A 556 -11.18 21.33 24.27
N GLU A 557 -11.92 22.23 23.61
CA GLU A 557 -13.29 22.56 23.99
C GLU A 557 -14.23 21.40 23.65
N GLN A 558 -14.99 20.93 24.65
CA GLN A 558 -16.00 19.89 24.47
C GLN A 558 -17.37 20.51 24.21
N THR A 559 -18.14 19.88 23.32
CA THR A 559 -19.51 20.25 23.00
C THR A 559 -20.40 19.00 22.91
N MET A 560 -21.71 19.19 22.92
CA MET A 560 -22.67 18.12 22.65
C MET A 560 -23.09 18.19 21.18
N ALA A 561 -22.81 17.14 20.43
CA ALA A 561 -23.23 17.00 19.04
C ALA A 561 -24.60 16.32 18.96
N ASP A 562 -25.40 16.73 17.99
CA ASP A 562 -26.69 16.13 17.63
C ASP A 562 -26.62 15.44 16.26
N VAL A 563 -27.77 14.99 15.73
CA VAL A 563 -27.85 14.29 14.43
C VAL A 563 -27.30 15.12 13.25
N SER A 564 -27.33 16.46 13.33
CA SER A 564 -26.85 17.32 12.24
C SER A 564 -25.33 17.30 12.09
N ALA A 565 -24.60 16.87 13.12
CA ALA A 565 -23.15 16.71 13.10
C ALA A 565 -22.72 15.28 12.69
N VAL A 566 -23.66 14.35 12.54
CA VAL A 566 -23.35 12.95 12.20
C VAL A 566 -22.95 12.85 10.73
N ARG A 567 -21.76 12.32 10.46
CA ARG A 567 -21.25 12.05 9.11
C ARG A 567 -20.87 10.58 8.99
N ILE A 568 -21.62 9.79 8.24
CA ILE A 568 -21.37 8.34 8.14
C ILE A 568 -21.23 7.83 6.71
N GLY A 569 -20.38 6.82 6.52
CA GLY A 569 -20.41 5.94 5.36
C GLY A 569 -21.39 4.79 5.56
N LEU A 570 -22.12 4.38 4.53
CA LEU A 570 -23.05 3.23 4.59
C LEU A 570 -22.83 2.30 3.40
N LEU A 571 -22.46 1.05 3.66
CA LEU A 571 -22.15 0.07 2.62
C LEU A 571 -22.43 -1.39 3.02
N SER A 572 -22.22 -2.30 2.07
CA SER A 572 -22.42 -3.74 2.27
C SER A 572 -21.29 -4.55 1.63
N ALA A 573 -20.74 -5.51 2.38
CA ALA A 573 -19.93 -6.60 1.85
C ALA A 573 -20.82 -7.81 1.55
N GLY A 574 -21.16 -7.98 0.26
CA GLY A 574 -22.18 -8.92 -0.21
C GLY A 574 -23.58 -8.31 -0.22
N THR A 575 -24.59 -9.11 -0.61
CA THR A 575 -25.98 -8.65 -0.76
C THR A 575 -26.76 -8.77 0.57
N PRO A 576 -27.22 -7.66 1.16
CA PRO A 576 -28.06 -7.68 2.35
C PRO A 576 -29.45 -8.26 2.03
N PRO A 577 -30.10 -8.96 2.98
CA PRO A 577 -31.51 -9.32 2.85
C PRO A 577 -32.39 -8.07 2.75
N PRO A 578 -33.52 -8.11 2.03
CA PRO A 578 -34.40 -6.94 1.85
C PRO A 578 -34.85 -6.26 3.15
N ALA A 579 -35.03 -7.04 4.23
CA ALA A 579 -35.34 -6.49 5.55
C ALA A 579 -34.20 -5.58 6.08
N VAL A 580 -32.94 -5.99 5.93
CA VAL A 580 -31.77 -5.20 6.31
C VAL A 580 -31.67 -3.95 5.44
N SER A 581 -31.75 -4.12 4.12
CA SER A 581 -31.73 -3.01 3.16
C SER A 581 -32.77 -1.96 3.47
N SER A 582 -34.00 -2.40 3.78
CA SER A 582 -35.07 -1.51 4.21
C SER A 582 -34.71 -0.72 5.47
N GLN A 583 -34.23 -1.38 6.53
CA GLN A 583 -33.87 -0.69 7.77
C GLN A 583 -32.66 0.25 7.61
N PHE A 584 -31.68 -0.13 6.79
CA PHE A 584 -30.55 0.72 6.42
C PHE A 584 -31.04 1.98 5.69
N GLY A 585 -32.00 1.84 4.78
CA GLY A 585 -32.63 2.98 4.11
C GLY A 585 -33.36 3.90 5.08
N ARG A 586 -34.09 3.33 6.06
CA ARG A 586 -34.77 4.11 7.11
C ARG A 586 -33.79 4.89 8.01
N LEU A 587 -32.69 4.25 8.39
CA LEU A 587 -31.62 4.89 9.16
C LEU A 587 -30.98 6.03 8.36
N ALA A 588 -30.64 5.78 7.09
CA ALA A 588 -30.05 6.77 6.20
C ALA A 588 -30.97 7.99 6.02
N ALA A 589 -32.26 7.75 5.77
CA ALA A 589 -33.26 8.81 5.64
C ALA A 589 -33.42 9.62 6.92
N ALA A 590 -33.40 8.98 8.10
CA ALA A 590 -33.51 9.66 9.39
C ALA A 590 -32.31 10.58 9.69
N ILE A 591 -31.09 10.10 9.44
CA ILE A 591 -29.88 10.92 9.60
C ILE A 591 -29.91 12.11 8.63
N ALA A 592 -30.17 11.85 7.35
CA ALA A 592 -30.21 12.89 6.33
C ALA A 592 -31.32 13.92 6.57
N ALA A 593 -32.52 13.49 6.99
CA ALA A 593 -33.63 14.40 7.33
C ALA A 593 -33.35 15.22 8.61
N GLY A 594 -32.52 14.69 9.52
CA GLY A 594 -32.01 15.41 10.69
C GLY A 594 -30.91 16.42 10.38
N GLY A 595 -30.47 16.53 9.12
CA GLY A 595 -29.40 17.43 8.69
C GLY A 595 -28.00 16.81 8.72
N GLY A 596 -27.87 15.55 9.14
CA GLY A 596 -26.61 14.80 9.08
C GLY A 596 -26.28 14.33 7.66
N THR A 597 -25.11 13.73 7.50
CA THR A 597 -24.57 13.28 6.21
C THR A 597 -24.46 11.77 6.16
N VAL A 598 -24.97 11.17 5.09
CA VAL A 598 -24.80 9.74 4.78
C VAL A 598 -24.19 9.61 3.39
N VAL A 599 -23.06 8.92 3.30
CA VAL A 599 -22.32 8.72 2.04
C VAL A 599 -22.36 7.23 1.67
N LEU A 600 -22.94 6.94 0.52
CA LEU A 600 -22.97 5.60 -0.09
C LEU A 600 -21.86 5.52 -1.15
N PRO A 601 -21.00 4.50 -1.15
CA PRO A 601 -20.12 4.27 -2.28
C PRO A 601 -20.92 3.72 -3.48
N GLU A 602 -20.63 4.17 -4.70
CA GLU A 602 -21.34 3.78 -5.94
C GLU A 602 -21.38 2.25 -6.16
N ASN A 603 -20.35 1.52 -5.72
CA ASN A 603 -20.25 0.06 -5.80
C ASN A 603 -21.01 -0.71 -4.70
N THR A 604 -21.73 -0.04 -3.80
CA THR A 604 -22.50 -0.74 -2.75
C THR A 604 -23.73 -1.44 -3.32
N SER A 605 -24.01 -2.66 -2.85
CA SER A 605 -25.20 -3.39 -3.30
C SER A 605 -26.52 -2.74 -2.82
N LEU A 606 -26.48 -1.88 -1.81
CA LEU A 606 -27.64 -1.11 -1.33
C LEU A 606 -28.26 -0.21 -2.41
N LEU A 607 -27.44 0.35 -3.31
CA LEU A 607 -27.93 1.20 -4.40
C LEU A 607 -28.65 0.40 -5.49
N SER A 608 -28.47 -0.92 -5.52
CA SER A 608 -29.17 -1.83 -6.43
C SER A 608 -30.40 -2.50 -5.81
N ASP A 609 -30.70 -2.25 -4.52
CA ASP A 609 -31.81 -2.88 -3.80
C ASP A 609 -32.99 -1.91 -3.62
N ASN A 610 -34.12 -2.24 -4.26
CA ASN A 610 -35.36 -1.47 -4.15
C ASN A 610 -35.83 -1.31 -2.69
N ALA A 611 -35.59 -2.30 -1.81
CA ALA A 611 -35.98 -2.21 -0.42
C ALA A 611 -35.24 -1.07 0.32
N PHE A 612 -33.99 -0.77 -0.06
CA PHE A 612 -33.24 0.38 0.44
C PHE A 612 -33.73 1.68 -0.21
N LEU A 613 -33.77 1.71 -1.55
CA LEU A 613 -34.14 2.89 -2.34
C LEU A 613 -35.52 3.42 -1.92
N ASP A 614 -36.48 2.51 -1.71
CA ASP A 614 -37.86 2.87 -1.38
C ASP A 614 -38.04 3.59 -0.05
N GLN A 615 -37.06 3.50 0.85
CA GLN A 615 -37.10 4.14 2.17
C GLN A 615 -36.38 5.48 2.22
N CYS A 616 -35.49 5.81 1.28
CA CYS A 616 -34.61 6.97 1.41
C CYS A 616 -34.53 7.87 0.18
N ILE A 617 -34.34 7.30 -1.02
CA ILE A 617 -34.03 8.07 -2.24
C ILE A 617 -35.33 8.39 -3.00
N GLY A 618 -35.47 9.66 -3.38
CA GLY A 618 -36.58 10.15 -4.21
C GLY A 618 -36.54 9.61 -5.65
N ASP A 619 -37.57 9.92 -6.44
CA ASP A 619 -37.64 9.46 -7.82
C ASP A 619 -36.54 10.12 -8.68
N GLY A 620 -35.80 9.31 -9.46
CA GLY A 620 -34.75 9.77 -10.37
C GLY A 620 -33.51 8.88 -10.40
N PRO A 621 -32.53 9.18 -11.27
CA PRO A 621 -31.27 8.47 -11.30
C PRO A 621 -30.41 8.85 -10.08
N HIS A 622 -29.90 7.87 -9.35
CA HIS A 622 -29.02 8.05 -8.18
C HIS A 622 -27.55 8.03 -8.61
N LEU A 623 -27.18 8.96 -9.50
CA LEU A 623 -25.80 9.13 -9.96
C LEU A 623 -24.89 9.65 -8.84
N PRO A 624 -23.56 9.45 -8.94
CA PRO A 624 -22.62 10.01 -8.00
C PRO A 624 -22.77 11.52 -7.83
N THR A 625 -22.82 11.95 -6.57
CA THR A 625 -22.89 13.35 -6.15
C THR A 625 -21.53 13.88 -5.70
N LEU A 626 -20.61 12.99 -5.31
CA LEU A 626 -19.25 13.29 -4.89
C LEU A 626 -18.26 12.48 -5.72
N ALA A 627 -17.14 13.09 -6.10
CA ALA A 627 -16.02 12.35 -6.67
C ALA A 627 -15.35 11.48 -5.59
N TYR A 628 -14.66 10.42 -6.00
CA TYR A 628 -13.92 9.57 -5.07
C TYR A 628 -12.95 10.40 -4.20
N GLY A 629 -13.08 10.30 -2.88
CA GLY A 629 -12.25 11.02 -1.91
C GLY A 629 -12.45 12.55 -1.87
N GLN A 630 -13.51 13.08 -2.50
CA GLN A 630 -13.83 14.51 -2.45
C GLN A 630 -14.29 14.91 -1.04
N SER A 631 -13.58 15.85 -0.41
CA SER A 631 -13.98 16.37 0.91
C SER A 631 -15.40 16.95 0.87
N LEU A 632 -16.21 16.66 1.90
CA LEU A 632 -17.51 17.32 2.09
C LEU A 632 -17.39 18.84 2.21
N ALA A 633 -16.24 19.36 2.64
CA ALA A 633 -15.99 20.80 2.68
C ALA A 633 -16.04 21.45 1.27
N ASP A 634 -15.76 20.67 0.22
CA ASP A 634 -15.83 21.11 -1.19
C ASP A 634 -17.20 20.84 -1.83
N ALA A 635 -18.14 20.22 -1.09
CA ALA A 635 -19.47 19.94 -1.60
C ALA A 635 -20.36 21.19 -1.57
N HIS A 636 -21.28 21.30 -2.53
CA HIS A 636 -22.27 22.37 -2.55
C HIS A 636 -23.28 22.23 -1.39
N GLU A 637 -23.60 20.99 -1.03
CA GLU A 637 -24.40 20.64 0.15
C GLU A 637 -23.61 19.64 0.98
N GLN A 638 -23.34 19.96 2.25
CA GLN A 638 -22.58 19.09 3.15
C GLN A 638 -23.46 18.03 3.82
N GLY A 639 -24.68 18.41 4.20
CA GLY A 639 -25.68 17.54 4.82
C GLY A 639 -26.56 16.86 3.79
N GLY A 640 -27.08 15.68 4.14
CA GLY A 640 -27.97 14.90 3.30
C GLY A 640 -27.38 13.56 2.84
N LEU A 641 -27.98 12.98 1.82
CA LEU A 641 -27.60 11.68 1.28
C LEU A 641 -26.74 11.87 0.01
N HIS A 642 -25.52 11.35 0.03
CA HIS A 642 -24.58 11.45 -1.08
C HIS A 642 -24.21 10.08 -1.62
N VAL A 643 -23.89 10.02 -2.92
CA VAL A 643 -23.22 8.89 -3.56
C VAL A 643 -21.81 9.31 -3.96
N MET A 644 -20.80 8.57 -3.54
CA MET A 644 -19.39 8.77 -3.91
C MET A 644 -19.03 7.86 -5.08
N GLU A 645 -18.38 8.40 -6.12
CA GLU A 645 -17.80 7.58 -7.20
C GLU A 645 -16.85 6.52 -6.64
N THR A 646 -16.90 5.32 -7.19
CA THR A 646 -15.97 4.24 -6.84
C THR A 646 -15.37 3.62 -8.10
N PRO A 647 -14.23 4.12 -8.58
CA PRO A 647 -13.54 3.55 -9.74
C PRO A 647 -12.76 2.28 -9.35
N THR A 648 -13.34 1.46 -8.47
CA THR A 648 -12.77 0.27 -7.86
C THR A 648 -13.86 -0.62 -7.27
N GLU A 649 -13.53 -1.90 -7.14
CA GLU A 649 -14.31 -2.90 -6.42
C GLU A 649 -13.58 -3.36 -5.15
N HIS A 650 -12.42 -2.78 -4.82
CA HIS A 650 -11.62 -3.19 -3.65
C HIS A 650 -12.25 -2.63 -2.38
N TRP A 651 -12.41 -3.49 -1.37
CA TRP A 651 -12.99 -3.12 -0.09
C TRP A 651 -12.20 -1.99 0.58
N ALA A 652 -10.90 -2.18 0.79
CA ALA A 652 -10.06 -1.17 1.45
C ALA A 652 -10.00 0.16 0.68
N GLU A 653 -9.99 0.13 -0.67
CA GLU A 653 -9.99 1.36 -1.47
C GLU A 653 -11.32 2.10 -1.32
N THR A 654 -12.44 1.37 -1.29
CA THR A 654 -13.75 1.98 -1.05
C THR A 654 -13.80 2.68 0.32
N LEU A 655 -13.28 2.03 1.37
CA LEU A 655 -13.16 2.63 2.70
C LEU A 655 -12.24 3.86 2.69
N THR A 656 -11.10 3.80 2.00
CA THR A 656 -10.17 4.92 1.87
C THR A 656 -10.81 6.13 1.18
N GLY A 657 -11.63 5.90 0.14
CA GLY A 657 -12.41 6.97 -0.50
C GLY A 657 -13.40 7.61 0.47
N LEU A 658 -14.18 6.79 1.20
CA LEU A 658 -15.14 7.28 2.20
C LEU A 658 -14.46 8.09 3.32
N GLY A 659 -13.31 7.63 3.82
CA GLY A 659 -12.54 8.40 4.79
C GLY A 659 -12.00 9.70 4.19
N GLY A 660 -11.56 9.72 2.93
CA GLY A 660 -11.15 10.96 2.25
C GLY A 660 -12.30 11.97 2.09
N VAL A 661 -13.55 11.50 1.97
CA VAL A 661 -14.74 12.37 1.97
C VAL A 661 -14.94 13.08 3.31
N GLY A 662 -14.45 12.49 4.42
CA GLY A 662 -14.55 13.05 5.77
C GLY A 662 -15.65 12.44 6.63
N VAL A 663 -16.07 11.19 6.34
CA VAL A 663 -17.02 10.47 7.20
C VAL A 663 -16.36 10.07 8.53
N GLU A 664 -17.09 10.18 9.63
CA GLU A 664 -16.57 10.00 10.99
C GLU A 664 -16.81 8.59 11.56
N ALA A 665 -17.70 7.83 10.93
CA ALA A 665 -17.88 6.40 11.14
C ALA A 665 -18.42 5.74 9.87
N ILE A 666 -18.21 4.43 9.72
CA ILE A 666 -18.71 3.64 8.59
C ILE A 666 -19.53 2.49 9.16
N LEU A 667 -20.75 2.31 8.67
CA LEU A 667 -21.61 1.18 9.00
C LEU A 667 -21.67 0.22 7.81
N ALA A 668 -21.22 -1.02 8.03
CA ALA A 668 -21.13 -2.06 7.02
C ALA A 668 -22.01 -3.26 7.36
N TYR A 669 -22.89 -3.65 6.43
CA TYR A 669 -23.46 -5.00 6.47
C TYR A 669 -22.43 -6.01 5.97
N VAL A 670 -22.27 -7.14 6.68
CA VAL A 670 -21.33 -8.20 6.32
C VAL A 670 -22.08 -9.52 6.13
N GLY A 671 -22.08 -10.03 4.90
CA GLY A 671 -22.88 -11.20 4.53
C GLY A 671 -22.17 -12.55 4.61
N SER A 672 -20.83 -12.59 4.66
CA SER A 672 -20.06 -13.84 4.62
C SER A 672 -19.05 -13.95 5.76
N HIS A 673 -18.00 -13.15 5.75
CA HIS A 673 -16.89 -13.16 6.71
C HIS A 673 -16.53 -11.72 7.11
N PRO A 674 -15.95 -11.50 8.31
CA PRO A 674 -15.41 -10.21 8.71
C PRO A 674 -14.45 -9.65 7.65
N VAL A 675 -14.58 -8.36 7.36
CA VAL A 675 -13.74 -7.63 6.40
C VAL A 675 -12.78 -6.70 7.14
N GLU A 676 -11.76 -6.18 6.44
CA GLU A 676 -10.83 -5.23 7.07
C GLU A 676 -11.54 -3.94 7.50
N GLY A 677 -11.18 -3.40 8.67
CA GLY A 677 -11.55 -2.05 9.07
C GLY A 677 -10.64 -0.99 8.43
N HIS A 678 -10.85 0.26 8.82
CA HIS A 678 -10.02 1.39 8.40
C HIS A 678 -9.18 1.89 9.61
N PRO A 679 -7.91 2.29 9.43
CA PRO A 679 -7.03 2.68 10.55
C PRO A 679 -7.43 3.99 11.26
N LEU A 680 -7.98 4.96 10.52
CA LEU A 680 -8.50 6.22 11.07
C LEU A 680 -9.99 6.12 11.42
N VAL A 681 -10.85 5.95 10.42
CA VAL A 681 -12.31 5.94 10.58
C VAL A 681 -12.84 4.63 11.20
N PRO A 682 -13.64 4.68 12.27
CA PRO A 682 -14.37 3.54 12.82
C PRO A 682 -15.24 2.80 11.80
N VAL A 683 -15.01 1.50 11.59
CA VAL A 683 -15.83 0.64 10.70
C VAL A 683 -16.61 -0.38 11.51
N LEU A 684 -17.91 -0.16 11.66
CA LEU A 684 -18.84 -1.02 12.39
C LEU A 684 -19.39 -2.10 11.46
N GLN A 685 -19.17 -3.37 11.82
CA GLN A 685 -19.62 -4.51 11.04
C GLN A 685 -20.83 -5.17 11.70
N VAL A 686 -21.93 -5.26 10.96
CA VAL A 686 -23.16 -5.88 11.44
C VAL A 686 -23.65 -6.97 10.50
N THR A 687 -24.31 -7.98 11.05
CA THR A 687 -24.84 -9.09 10.24
C THR A 687 -26.19 -9.59 10.74
N THR A 688 -26.99 -10.11 9.81
CA THR A 688 -28.16 -10.97 10.07
C THR A 688 -27.94 -12.38 9.53
N ALA A 689 -26.82 -12.64 8.85
CA ALA A 689 -26.57 -13.90 8.16
C ALA A 689 -26.32 -15.00 9.19
N PRO A 690 -27.14 -16.07 9.26
CA PRO A 690 -27.01 -17.09 10.31
C PRO A 690 -25.65 -17.77 10.33
N CYS A 691 -25.07 -18.05 9.15
CA CYS A 691 -23.75 -18.65 9.03
C CYS A 691 -22.66 -17.72 9.56
N THR A 692 -22.71 -16.44 9.19
CA THR A 692 -21.74 -15.44 9.66
C THR A 692 -21.87 -15.21 11.16
N ALA A 693 -23.09 -15.10 11.69
CA ALA A 693 -23.33 -14.99 13.12
C ALA A 693 -22.77 -16.20 13.88
N ALA A 694 -23.03 -17.42 13.39
CA ALA A 694 -22.55 -18.64 14.04
C ALA A 694 -21.01 -18.77 14.05
N GLN A 695 -20.33 -18.31 12.98
CA GLN A 695 -18.89 -18.49 12.82
C GLN A 695 -18.06 -17.29 13.30
N HIS A 696 -18.64 -16.09 13.29
CA HIS A 696 -17.93 -14.82 13.42
C HIS A 696 -18.61 -13.81 14.37
N ALA A 697 -19.56 -14.21 15.21
CA ALA A 697 -20.21 -13.30 16.17
C ALA A 697 -19.21 -12.52 17.04
N GLU A 698 -18.09 -13.15 17.41
CA GLU A 698 -17.03 -12.50 18.19
C GLU A 698 -16.34 -11.36 17.43
N ASP A 699 -16.35 -11.38 16.10
CA ASP A 699 -15.73 -10.36 15.23
C ASP A 699 -16.73 -9.30 14.74
N MET A 700 -18.04 -9.52 14.92
CA MET A 700 -19.11 -8.58 14.53
C MET A 700 -19.42 -7.58 15.64
N ASP A 701 -19.58 -6.30 15.30
CA ASP A 701 -20.00 -5.26 16.26
C ASP A 701 -21.45 -5.42 16.71
N ALA A 702 -22.32 -5.97 15.84
CA ALA A 702 -23.67 -6.39 16.20
C ALA A 702 -24.17 -7.55 15.35
N VAL A 703 -24.95 -8.45 15.97
CA VAL A 703 -25.79 -9.43 15.28
C VAL A 703 -27.24 -9.00 15.44
N LEU A 704 -27.94 -8.76 14.34
CA LEU A 704 -29.29 -8.19 14.32
C LEU A 704 -30.34 -9.32 14.36
N GLU A 705 -30.72 -9.76 15.56
CA GLU A 705 -31.65 -10.90 15.77
C GLU A 705 -33.08 -10.47 16.17
N SER A 706 -33.26 -9.20 16.53
CA SER A 706 -34.53 -8.61 16.98
C SER A 706 -35.49 -8.31 15.83
N ASP A 707 -36.72 -7.89 16.15
CA ASP A 707 -37.68 -7.40 15.14
C ASP A 707 -37.03 -6.32 14.27
N PRO A 708 -37.05 -6.43 12.92
CA PRO A 708 -36.43 -5.47 12.02
C PRO A 708 -36.82 -4.01 12.30
N GLY A 709 -38.03 -3.76 12.81
CA GLY A 709 -38.48 -2.42 13.18
C GLY A 709 -37.62 -1.72 14.25
N SER A 710 -36.91 -2.48 15.10
CA SER A 710 -36.02 -1.95 16.14
C SER A 710 -34.57 -1.74 15.70
N TRP A 711 -34.17 -2.28 14.54
CA TRP A 711 -32.78 -2.20 14.09
C TRP A 711 -32.29 -0.75 13.88
N PRO A 712 -33.06 0.18 13.27
CA PRO A 712 -32.58 1.56 13.11
C PRO A 712 -32.20 2.23 14.43
N ARG A 713 -32.96 2.00 15.51
CA ARG A 713 -32.63 2.53 16.85
C ARG A 713 -31.39 1.87 17.43
N SER A 714 -31.27 0.55 17.28
CA SER A 714 -30.11 -0.21 17.79
C SER A 714 -28.81 0.19 17.07
N LEU A 715 -28.89 0.43 15.76
CA LEU A 715 -27.78 0.90 14.92
C LEU A 715 -27.43 2.36 15.24
N ALA A 716 -28.42 3.22 15.47
CA ALA A 716 -28.19 4.59 15.93
C ALA A 716 -27.47 4.61 17.29
N ASP A 717 -27.90 3.81 18.27
CA ASP A 717 -27.22 3.67 19.56
C ASP A 717 -25.76 3.21 19.40
N LEU A 718 -25.52 2.20 18.55
CA LEU A 718 -24.17 1.71 18.27
C LEU A 718 -23.29 2.83 17.66
N LEU A 719 -23.82 3.59 16.70
CA LEU A 719 -23.15 4.74 16.11
C LEU A 719 -22.86 5.82 17.15
N THR A 720 -23.85 6.20 17.96
CA THR A 720 -23.70 7.19 19.03
C THR A 720 -22.64 6.77 20.05
N ARG A 721 -22.66 5.51 20.50
CA ARG A 721 -21.63 4.98 21.42
C ARG A 721 -20.24 4.98 20.78
N THR A 722 -20.15 4.72 19.48
CA THR A 722 -18.87 4.73 18.74
C THR A 722 -18.33 6.16 18.61
N LEU A 723 -19.17 7.11 18.19
CA LEU A 723 -18.81 8.54 18.08
C LEU A 723 -18.47 9.16 19.44
N ALA A 724 -19.13 8.72 20.52
CA ALA A 724 -18.79 9.11 21.89
C ALA A 724 -17.46 8.50 22.40
N GLY A 725 -16.86 7.54 21.67
CA GLY A 725 -15.67 6.80 22.10
C GLY A 725 -15.95 5.69 23.13
N ASN A 726 -17.21 5.34 23.37
CA ASN A 726 -17.62 4.28 24.30
C ASN A 726 -17.65 2.88 23.67
N HIS A 727 -17.53 2.80 22.34
CA HIS A 727 -17.41 1.54 21.60
C HIS A 727 -16.26 1.64 20.59
N GLN A 728 -15.34 0.68 20.62
CA GLN A 728 -14.28 0.55 19.64
C GLN A 728 -14.62 -0.61 18.69
N PRO A 729 -14.67 -0.38 17.37
CA PRO A 729 -14.99 -1.43 16.41
C PRO A 729 -14.08 -2.65 16.55
N LYS A 730 -14.66 -3.84 16.44
CA LYS A 730 -13.95 -5.09 16.72
C LYS A 730 -12.78 -5.34 15.77
N ALA A 731 -12.97 -5.07 14.47
CA ALA A 731 -11.89 -5.21 13.47
C ALA A 731 -10.68 -4.31 13.78
N MET A 732 -10.92 -3.06 14.18
CA MET A 732 -9.85 -2.15 14.58
C MET A 732 -9.15 -2.60 15.86
N ARG A 733 -9.90 -3.05 16.86
CA ARG A 733 -9.35 -3.58 18.12
C ARG A 733 -8.47 -4.81 17.88
N ALA A 734 -8.86 -5.67 16.93
CA ALA A 734 -8.09 -6.85 16.53
C ALA A 734 -6.90 -6.50 15.62
N GLY A 735 -6.77 -5.25 15.16
CA GLY A 735 -5.75 -4.85 14.20
C GLY A 735 -5.98 -5.37 12.78
N ASN A 736 -7.19 -5.87 12.48
CA ASN A 736 -7.61 -6.25 11.13
C ASN A 736 -8.05 -5.00 10.37
N VAL A 737 -7.08 -4.16 10.01
CA VAL A 737 -7.31 -2.90 9.27
C VAL A 737 -6.43 -2.85 8.04
N ASP A 738 -6.91 -2.13 7.02
CA ASP A 738 -6.12 -1.85 5.83
C ASP A 738 -6.41 -0.43 5.30
N PHE A 739 -5.49 0.08 4.47
CA PHE A 739 -5.61 1.40 3.87
C PHE A 739 -4.93 1.40 2.50
N GLN A 740 -5.70 1.73 1.46
CA GLN A 740 -5.17 1.69 0.11
C GLN A 740 -5.86 2.70 -0.80
N PHE A 741 -5.10 3.43 -1.59
CA PHE A 741 -5.69 4.29 -2.63
C PHE A 741 -6.01 3.48 -3.88
N THR A 742 -7.13 3.82 -4.50
CA THR A 742 -7.43 3.34 -5.84
C THR A 742 -6.56 4.02 -6.88
N ARG A 743 -6.15 3.26 -7.90
CA ARG A 743 -5.56 3.83 -9.12
C ARG A 743 -6.61 4.17 -10.18
N GLY A 744 -7.89 3.93 -9.88
CA GLY A 744 -9.00 4.15 -10.78
C GLY A 744 -8.93 3.29 -12.06
N LEU A 745 -9.73 3.66 -13.05
CA LEU A 745 -9.86 2.89 -14.29
C LEU A 745 -8.66 3.07 -15.25
N LEU A 746 -7.94 4.18 -15.16
CA LEU A 746 -6.75 4.47 -15.97
C LEU A 746 -5.44 4.21 -15.23
N GLY A 747 -5.49 3.63 -14.03
CA GLY A 747 -4.31 3.28 -13.26
C GLY A 747 -3.40 2.26 -13.96
N VAL A 748 -2.12 2.61 -14.10
CA VAL A 748 -1.04 1.70 -14.53
C VAL A 748 0.28 2.10 -13.86
N SER A 749 1.13 1.12 -13.57
CA SER A 749 2.48 1.36 -13.03
C SER A 749 3.44 1.78 -14.15
N LEU A 750 4.21 2.82 -13.88
CA LEU A 750 5.37 3.28 -14.66
C LEU A 750 6.57 3.35 -13.72
#